data_AF-A0AAD8EUD7-F1
#
_entry.id   AF-A0AAD8EUD7-F1
#
_cell.length_a   1.000
_cell.length_b   1.000
_cell.length_c   1.000
_cell.angle_alpha   90.00
_cell.angle_beta   90.00
_cell.angle_gamma   90.00
#
_symmetry.space_group_name_H-M   'P 1'
#
loop_
_entity.id
_entity.type
_entity.pdbx_description
1 polymer ?
#
loop_
_entity_poly.entity_id
_entity_poly.type
_entity_poly.pdbx_seq_one_letter_code
_entity_poly.pdbx_strand_id
1 'polypeptide(L)'
;MSLTALQSQVTHQYIPWKKCSLCRDANVFKSPRDFSQHLRDFHCSKEGGSYVCRYGMNGVCPSLPLEGVSDRDYDDHVIKDHIHTEHGGARSKIRSIRSEERQCSEGQAPANSDPCIVQDQFKWTIHNATVNLPALLNDPRLVKRETDFFTKTWGQSFEKAEILPSPYVPEIGPKHFEKYLRKTSVRLKKHSKNRDKLTEAPTGGKDIFPSLHFKQLEQGRADYDQIKLFMSTQFNLENPEIFNAVFPWSQIEESKSTQQTDKRQSTKLLQEKLSHYLDSVEVQIARQISQKSEAFFHAMTSHDELQENLAHTIQCIKQLREYINILNEKIAKESLKVIKLSRTKANYQALYNKLKIMSSIHETQPTIQRLLSNNEFIGSLDLISTSQDVLCKDLVGIHSFRHLGSQLAEMEKLIDKMLQADFNRCISMELNRPVKDALLLADEEHLVSVLFGMLRQHKFNFIDVYREEAFTALKATVKQTVVEAVAIADCNDTENNASSLADQMRLLNYPQWMELLKQVFASVMVLLNRTKASQLAFHGLVTNIMGMAAGKNKACSDAAMAASGEDVGETEYLHVSLSEDVDVMITSAEYDKAQVCLREMLYAVSDYGHDRCVKVMNARAKDGFLDRLSSSEFVILSRCIEDFVSDTEQVCGRKSMSLRGVLQNQANKFVARFHEERKNKLSLILDNERWRQADVPAEFQDLVSHVINTGTLTLPEKKSGTGSTQTTKQYLYAGDEEFAVVGTVLMLVKMMVEYCQCVVDIPSATPDLLTRLIDLLKMFNSRTCQLLIGAGARQLVGLKTISTKNLALASRCLQLVVFFIPQVKEHFEQTLPAKNSNMLKNFRKITKDYDDHIEEINLKLISISENMTESQLTKYEVKAPMPSQCFRTICKQLAKLHEALVGTLPLSQIRELFQRINQSFMHLLGKRLAALKVTNDGGPQCGLVISDLTFYSGSFNTLKGLENLVTSTNAVWDVR
;
A
#
# COMPACT_ATOMS: atom_id res chain seq x y z
N MET A 1 35.09 61.22 -11.17
CA MET A 1 35.49 61.41 -9.74
C MET A 1 34.23 61.29 -8.89
N SER A 2 34.34 60.60 -7.77
CA SER A 2 33.98 61.03 -6.40
C SER A 2 32.93 62.14 -6.21
N LEU A 3 32.06 62.13 -5.20
CA LEU A 3 31.61 61.15 -4.18
C LEU A 3 30.50 61.86 -3.34
N THR A 4 29.52 61.13 -2.80
CA THR A 4 28.70 61.42 -1.56
C THR A 4 28.28 62.86 -1.24
N ALA A 5 26.99 63.11 -0.93
CA ALA A 5 26.41 63.11 0.44
C ALA A 5 24.98 63.73 0.39
N LEU A 6 24.07 63.76 1.39
CA LEU A 6 23.70 63.04 2.64
C LEU A 6 22.30 63.65 3.03
N GLN A 7 21.34 63.07 3.75
CA GLN A 7 21.20 61.78 4.44
C GLN A 7 19.69 61.35 4.49
N SER A 8 19.37 60.29 5.22
CA SER A 8 18.06 59.72 5.60
C SER A 8 17.10 60.61 6.41
N GLN A 9 15.77 60.38 6.30
CA GLN A 9 14.85 60.48 7.46
C GLN A 9 13.59 59.55 7.33
N VAL A 10 13.49 58.62 8.28
CA VAL A 10 12.29 57.98 8.89
C VAL A 10 11.14 57.47 8.00
N THR A 11 11.02 56.14 7.94
CA THR A 11 9.79 55.42 7.56
C THR A 11 8.78 55.40 8.72
N HIS A 12 7.59 55.96 8.53
CA HIS A 12 6.45 55.67 9.40
C HIS A 12 5.86 54.29 9.04
N GLN A 13 6.02 53.28 9.91
CA GLN A 13 5.31 52.01 9.77
C GLN A 13 3.80 52.24 9.95
N TYR A 14 3.03 51.93 8.91
CA TYR A 14 1.58 51.94 8.95
C TYR A 14 1.09 50.64 9.60
N ILE A 15 0.66 50.72 10.86
CA ILE A 15 0.13 49.57 11.60
C ILE A 15 -1.38 49.45 11.30
N PRO A 16 -1.84 48.44 10.54
CA PRO A 16 -3.17 48.43 9.94
C PRO A 16 -4.32 48.39 10.96
N TRP A 17 -4.16 47.69 12.09
CA TRP A 17 -5.21 47.53 13.11
C TRP A 17 -5.50 48.79 13.95
N LYS A 18 -4.72 49.87 13.83
CA LYS A 18 -4.91 51.07 14.67
C LYS A 18 -6.10 51.94 14.28
N LYS A 19 -6.63 51.81 13.06
CA LYS A 19 -7.81 52.56 12.56
C LYS A 19 -8.60 51.69 11.60
N CYS A 20 -9.93 51.76 11.67
CA CYS A 20 -10.81 51.15 10.68
C CYS A 20 -10.79 51.96 9.37
N SER A 21 -10.68 51.28 8.22
CA SER A 21 -10.68 51.92 6.90
C SER A 21 -12.06 52.06 6.24
N LEU A 22 -13.11 51.51 6.86
CA LEU A 22 -14.50 51.55 6.34
C LEU A 22 -15.45 52.43 7.17
N CYS A 23 -15.25 52.54 8.49
CA CYS A 23 -15.99 53.49 9.34
C CYS A 23 -15.46 54.92 9.17
N ARG A 24 -16.38 55.90 9.10
CA ARG A 24 -16.02 57.34 9.02
C ARG A 24 -15.58 57.93 10.36
N ASP A 25 -15.99 57.35 11.48
CA ASP A 25 -15.61 57.82 12.81
C ASP A 25 -14.20 57.32 13.17
N ALA A 26 -13.32 58.27 13.48
CA ALA A 26 -11.88 58.03 13.64
C ALA A 26 -11.50 57.39 15.00
N ASN A 27 -12.08 56.23 15.30
CA ASN A 27 -11.71 55.43 16.47
C ASN A 27 -10.27 54.92 16.32
N VAL A 28 -9.41 55.29 17.28
CA VAL A 28 -8.03 54.82 17.37
C VAL A 28 -7.94 53.70 18.39
N PHE A 29 -7.75 52.47 17.91
CA PHE A 29 -7.73 51.28 18.74
C PHE A 29 -6.41 51.18 19.52
N LYS A 30 -6.50 50.86 20.82
CA LYS A 30 -5.33 50.79 21.72
C LYS A 30 -4.70 49.41 21.70
N SER A 31 -5.51 48.36 21.53
CA SER A 31 -5.07 46.97 21.35
C SER A 31 -5.60 46.36 20.05
N PRO A 32 -4.93 45.33 19.48
CA PRO A 32 -5.46 44.58 18.36
C PRO A 32 -6.76 43.83 18.68
N ARG A 33 -7.01 43.50 19.96
CA ARG A 33 -8.27 42.88 20.38
C ARG A 33 -9.44 43.85 20.29
N ASP A 34 -9.23 45.13 20.61
CA ASP A 34 -10.26 46.17 20.46
C ASP A 34 -10.66 46.33 18.99
N PHE A 35 -9.69 46.19 18.07
CA PHE A 35 -9.94 46.20 16.63
C PHE A 35 -10.70 44.95 16.16
N SER A 36 -10.33 43.76 16.65
CA SER A 36 -11.07 42.51 16.39
C SER A 36 -12.52 42.59 16.87
N GLN A 37 -12.73 43.14 18.07
CA GLN A 37 -14.05 43.40 18.65
C GLN A 37 -14.85 44.38 17.77
N HIS A 38 -14.24 45.48 17.33
CA HIS A 38 -14.89 46.43 16.42
C HIS A 38 -15.27 45.80 15.06
N LEU A 39 -14.43 44.96 14.48
CA LEU A 39 -14.76 44.23 13.25
C LEU A 39 -15.92 43.24 13.47
N ARG A 40 -15.97 42.60 14.64
CA ARG A 40 -17.06 41.71 15.06
C ARG A 40 -18.38 42.45 15.31
N ASP A 41 -18.34 43.65 15.88
CA ASP A 41 -19.54 44.40 16.25
C ASP A 41 -20.12 45.25 15.09
N PHE A 42 -19.29 45.73 14.16
CA PHE A 42 -19.70 46.67 13.08
C PHE A 42 -19.48 46.16 11.65
N HIS A 43 -18.61 45.15 11.46
CA HIS A 43 -18.27 44.61 10.14
C HIS A 43 -18.49 43.09 10.03
N CYS A 44 -19.32 42.52 10.91
CA CYS A 44 -19.79 41.15 10.83
C CYS A 44 -21.31 41.13 10.61
N SER A 45 -21.80 40.20 9.77
CA SER A 45 -23.21 39.81 9.78
C SER A 45 -23.35 38.38 10.29
N LYS A 46 -24.32 38.17 11.19
CA LYS A 46 -24.68 36.86 11.71
C LYS A 46 -25.96 36.37 11.03
N GLU A 47 -25.84 35.34 10.21
CA GLU A 47 -26.95 34.71 9.50
C GLU A 47 -27.00 33.24 9.91
N GLY A 48 -28.16 32.73 10.36
CA GLY A 48 -28.33 31.31 10.75
C GLY A 48 -27.48 30.77 11.92
N GLY A 49 -26.58 31.57 12.50
CA GLY A 49 -25.62 31.15 13.52
C GLY A 49 -24.16 31.20 13.07
N SER A 50 -23.91 31.34 11.77
CA SER A 50 -22.58 31.57 11.20
C SER A 50 -22.26 33.06 11.08
N TYR A 51 -20.97 33.39 11.07
CA TYR A 51 -20.43 34.75 11.05
C TYR A 51 -19.77 35.04 9.69
N VAL A 52 -20.11 36.16 9.06
CA VAL A 52 -19.56 36.57 7.75
C VAL A 52 -18.79 37.88 7.89
N CYS A 53 -17.51 37.88 7.50
CA CYS A 53 -16.66 39.07 7.54
C CYS A 53 -16.95 40.00 6.36
N ARG A 54 -17.48 41.20 6.65
CA ARG A 54 -17.77 42.26 5.68
C ARG A 54 -16.64 43.28 5.53
N TYR A 55 -15.47 43.00 6.11
CA TYR A 55 -14.30 43.88 6.08
C TYR A 55 -13.45 43.66 4.81
N GLY A 56 -13.97 44.12 3.67
CA GLY A 56 -13.30 44.01 2.37
C GLY A 56 -13.93 44.90 1.30
N MET A 57 -13.31 44.96 0.12
CA MET A 57 -13.89 45.69 -1.02
C MET A 57 -15.26 45.09 -1.39
N ASN A 58 -16.26 45.96 -1.57
CA ASN A 58 -17.67 45.60 -1.77
C ASN A 58 -18.36 44.92 -0.57
N GLY A 59 -17.81 45.04 0.64
CA GLY A 59 -18.49 44.59 1.86
C GLY A 59 -18.43 43.08 2.13
N VAL A 60 -17.45 42.39 1.56
CA VAL A 60 -17.15 40.96 1.78
C VAL A 60 -15.63 40.77 1.80
N CYS A 61 -15.10 40.00 2.75
CA CYS A 61 -13.69 39.66 2.79
C CYS A 61 -13.37 38.45 1.87
N PRO A 62 -12.41 38.55 0.93
CA PRO A 62 -12.18 37.52 -0.09
C PRO A 62 -11.49 36.24 0.41
N SER A 63 -11.03 36.17 1.67
CA SER A 63 -10.43 34.97 2.24
C SER A 63 -11.43 34.05 2.97
N LEU A 64 -12.71 34.43 3.07
CA LEU A 64 -13.77 33.59 3.64
C LEU A 64 -14.93 33.34 2.65
N PRO A 65 -15.58 32.16 2.67
CA PRO A 65 -16.79 31.89 1.90
C PRO A 65 -18.00 32.71 2.37
N LEU A 66 -18.90 33.03 1.43
CA LEU A 66 -20.16 33.75 1.70
C LEU A 66 -21.14 32.98 2.62
N GLU A 67 -21.00 31.66 2.76
CA GLU A 67 -21.86 30.80 3.60
C GLU A 67 -21.62 31.00 5.12
N GLY A 68 -20.58 31.76 5.49
CA GLY A 68 -20.24 32.10 6.87
C GLY A 68 -19.46 31.01 7.61
N VAL A 69 -18.79 31.38 8.69
CA VAL A 69 -17.90 30.50 9.47
C VAL A 69 -18.30 30.39 10.94
N SER A 70 -17.68 29.44 11.66
CA SER A 70 -17.87 29.30 13.10
C SER A 70 -17.25 30.48 13.85
N ASP A 71 -17.70 30.70 15.08
CA ASP A 71 -17.31 31.85 15.91
C ASP A 71 -15.79 31.92 16.15
N ARG A 72 -15.13 30.76 16.25
CA ARG A 72 -13.68 30.65 16.48
C ARG A 72 -12.88 30.86 15.20
N ASP A 73 -13.36 30.32 14.08
CA ASP A 73 -12.71 30.49 12.77
C ASP A 73 -12.79 31.94 12.29
N TYR A 74 -13.84 32.67 12.69
CA TYR A 74 -13.97 34.11 12.46
C TYR A 74 -12.86 34.92 13.15
N ASP A 75 -12.63 34.69 14.45
CA ASP A 75 -11.55 35.39 15.18
C ASP A 75 -10.16 35.00 14.64
N ASP A 76 -9.92 33.72 14.35
CA ASP A 76 -8.65 33.25 13.78
C ASP A 76 -8.38 33.88 12.39
N HIS A 77 -9.41 34.06 11.56
CA HIS A 77 -9.32 34.80 10.29
C HIS A 77 -8.98 36.29 10.52
N VAL A 78 -9.70 36.99 11.40
CA VAL A 78 -9.48 38.41 11.67
C VAL A 78 -8.06 38.66 12.19
N ILE A 79 -7.55 37.79 13.07
CA ILE A 79 -6.17 37.85 13.57
C ILE A 79 -5.17 37.67 12.42
N LYS A 80 -5.37 36.67 11.56
CA LYS A 80 -4.42 36.30 10.51
C LYS A 80 -4.38 37.31 9.36
N ASP A 81 -5.52 37.73 8.84
CA ASP A 81 -5.64 38.46 7.57
C ASP A 81 -5.84 39.97 7.74
N HIS A 82 -6.20 40.45 8.95
CA HIS A 82 -6.44 41.88 9.21
C HIS A 82 -5.55 42.49 10.31
N ILE A 83 -4.98 41.68 11.21
CA ILE A 83 -4.08 42.17 12.27
C ILE A 83 -2.59 42.01 11.92
N HIS A 84 -2.19 40.94 11.24
CA HIS A 84 -0.76 40.57 11.11
C HIS A 84 -0.07 40.81 9.76
N THR A 85 -0.77 41.23 8.71
CA THR A 85 -0.17 41.43 7.36
C THR A 85 0.12 42.90 7.05
N GLU A 86 1.41 43.30 7.02
CA GLU A 86 1.82 44.66 6.63
C GLU A 86 1.73 44.95 5.12
N HIS A 87 1.66 43.95 4.24
CA HIS A 87 1.47 44.11 2.80
C HIS A 87 0.49 43.07 2.25
N GLY A 88 -0.51 43.52 1.48
CA GLY A 88 -1.33 42.64 0.64
C GLY A 88 -0.48 42.02 -0.46
N GLY A 89 0.01 40.80 -0.24
CA GLY A 89 1.05 40.17 -1.07
C GLY A 89 0.52 39.00 -1.89
N ALA A 90 0.31 39.22 -3.19
CA ALA A 90 0.10 38.14 -4.13
C ALA A 90 1.32 37.21 -4.20
N ARG A 91 1.10 35.89 -4.27
CA ARG A 91 2.13 34.91 -4.64
C ARG A 91 1.72 34.20 -5.93
N SER A 92 2.27 34.67 -7.04
CA SER A 92 2.11 34.09 -8.38
C SER A 92 3.41 33.42 -8.83
N LYS A 93 3.28 32.25 -9.47
CA LYS A 93 4.16 31.56 -10.46
C LYS A 93 4.01 30.03 -10.28
N ILE A 94 3.72 29.17 -11.28
CA ILE A 94 3.57 29.31 -12.76
C ILE A 94 2.62 28.19 -13.27
N ARG A 95 1.57 28.51 -14.05
CA ARG A 95 1.37 27.98 -15.42
C ARG A 95 0.18 28.64 -16.17
N SER A 96 0.52 29.21 -17.33
CA SER A 96 -0.26 29.24 -18.58
C SER A 96 -1.75 29.65 -18.60
N ILE A 97 -2.02 30.86 -19.11
CA ILE A 97 -2.88 31.14 -20.30
C ILE A 97 -4.17 30.27 -20.38
N ARG A 98 -5.39 30.80 -20.21
CA ARG A 98 -6.00 31.83 -21.10
C ARG A 98 -7.27 32.49 -20.50
N SER A 99 -7.44 33.79 -20.77
CA SER A 99 -8.70 34.56 -20.93
C SER A 99 -9.87 34.39 -19.94
N GLU A 100 -10.06 35.45 -19.12
CA GLU A 100 -11.30 36.23 -18.93
C GLU A 100 -12.64 35.64 -19.43
N GLU A 101 -13.67 35.59 -18.57
CA GLU A 101 -14.78 36.57 -18.59
C GLU A 101 -15.79 36.41 -17.42
N ARG A 102 -16.20 37.56 -16.86
CA ARG A 102 -17.56 37.95 -16.39
C ARG A 102 -18.31 37.24 -15.23
N GLN A 103 -18.42 38.03 -14.15
CA GLN A 103 -19.66 38.61 -13.57
C GLN A 103 -20.73 37.75 -12.85
N CYS A 104 -21.02 38.23 -11.63
CA CYS A 104 -22.35 38.49 -11.05
C CYS A 104 -23.35 37.34 -10.82
N SER A 105 -23.49 37.01 -9.53
CA SER A 105 -24.72 37.19 -8.73
C SER A 105 -26.08 37.17 -9.44
N GLU A 106 -26.88 36.18 -9.03
CA GLU A 106 -28.30 36.29 -8.61
C GLU A 106 -29.40 36.71 -9.61
N GLY A 107 -30.42 35.85 -9.70
CA GLY A 107 -31.65 36.13 -8.96
C GLY A 107 -32.75 36.98 -9.62
N GLN A 108 -33.70 36.29 -10.25
CA GLN A 108 -35.15 36.56 -10.22
C GLN A 108 -35.70 37.95 -10.68
N ALA A 109 -36.29 37.95 -11.89
CA ALA A 109 -37.69 38.30 -12.25
C ALA A 109 -38.39 39.59 -11.69
N PRO A 110 -39.43 40.17 -12.37
CA PRO A 110 -40.20 39.64 -13.51
C PRO A 110 -40.29 40.61 -14.72
N ALA A 111 -41.17 40.30 -15.68
CA ALA A 111 -41.27 40.92 -17.00
C ALA A 111 -42.23 42.14 -17.11
N ASN A 112 -42.17 42.78 -18.28
CA ASN A 112 -43.14 43.71 -18.87
C ASN A 112 -43.23 45.17 -18.37
N SER A 113 -42.17 45.94 -18.64
CA SER A 113 -42.27 47.28 -19.23
C SER A 113 -40.90 47.73 -19.72
N ASP A 114 -40.75 48.20 -20.96
CA ASP A 114 -39.49 48.78 -21.45
C ASP A 114 -39.07 49.98 -20.58
N PRO A 115 -37.91 49.94 -19.89
CA PRO A 115 -37.32 51.11 -19.27
C PRO A 115 -36.19 51.59 -20.19
N CYS A 116 -36.58 52.38 -21.20
CA CYS A 116 -35.62 53.17 -21.97
C CYS A 116 -35.00 54.24 -21.04
N ILE A 117 -33.89 53.89 -20.38
CA ILE A 117 -33.12 54.79 -19.50
C ILE A 117 -31.75 55.06 -20.12
N VAL A 118 -31.79 55.70 -21.28
CA VAL A 118 -31.21 57.05 -21.34
C VAL A 118 -32.36 57.98 -21.71
N GLN A 119 -32.83 58.76 -20.74
CA GLN A 119 -33.51 60.00 -21.09
C GLN A 119 -32.45 60.92 -21.69
N ASP A 120 -32.41 61.02 -23.02
CA ASP A 120 -31.71 62.10 -23.70
C ASP A 120 -32.32 63.43 -23.25
N GLN A 121 -31.70 64.08 -22.25
CA GLN A 121 -32.11 65.43 -21.81
C GLN A 121 -31.87 66.49 -22.90
N PHE A 122 -31.29 66.11 -24.04
CA PHE A 122 -31.23 66.94 -25.24
C PHE A 122 -31.57 66.10 -26.49
N LYS A 123 -32.75 66.33 -27.07
CA LYS A 123 -33.05 65.87 -28.45
C LYS A 123 -31.97 66.38 -29.39
N TRP A 124 -31.19 65.48 -29.98
CA TRP A 124 -30.20 65.85 -30.97
C TRP A 124 -30.88 66.48 -32.19
N THR A 125 -30.56 67.75 -32.46
CA THR A 125 -31.03 68.50 -33.64
C THR A 125 -29.82 69.03 -34.41
N ILE A 126 -30.03 69.34 -35.69
CA ILE A 126 -29.00 69.74 -36.66
C ILE A 126 -28.10 70.91 -36.16
N HIS A 127 -28.59 71.75 -35.24
CA HIS A 127 -27.82 72.85 -34.67
C HIS A 127 -26.78 72.46 -33.61
N ASN A 128 -26.78 71.21 -33.10
CA ASN A 128 -25.76 70.74 -32.15
C ASN A 128 -24.44 70.28 -32.82
N ALA A 129 -24.36 70.31 -34.15
CA ALA A 129 -23.24 69.79 -34.94
C ALA A 129 -22.09 70.80 -35.17
N THR A 130 -21.74 71.62 -34.17
CA THR A 130 -20.79 72.74 -34.32
C THR A 130 -19.37 72.50 -33.81
N VAL A 131 -19.07 71.34 -33.20
CA VAL A 131 -17.68 70.98 -32.81
C VAL A 131 -17.30 69.63 -33.39
N ASN A 132 -16.31 69.65 -34.28
CA ASN A 132 -15.77 68.47 -34.93
C ASN A 132 -14.88 67.71 -33.93
N LEU A 133 -15.09 66.39 -33.74
CA LEU A 133 -14.35 65.58 -32.77
C LEU A 133 -12.80 65.71 -32.85
N PRO A 134 -12.18 65.85 -34.05
CA PRO A 134 -10.75 66.10 -34.16
C PRO A 134 -10.27 67.44 -33.59
N ALA A 135 -11.15 68.44 -33.46
CA ALA A 135 -10.80 69.73 -32.85
C ALA A 135 -10.78 69.65 -31.32
N LEU A 136 -11.65 68.83 -30.72
CA LEU A 136 -11.69 68.60 -29.27
C LEU A 136 -10.47 67.79 -28.79
N LEU A 137 -9.95 66.91 -29.64
CA LEU A 137 -8.77 66.06 -29.37
C LEU A 137 -7.43 66.76 -29.66
N ASN A 138 -7.42 67.90 -30.36
CA ASN A 138 -6.19 68.64 -30.71
C ASN A 138 -6.05 69.98 -29.95
N ASP A 139 -6.82 70.24 -28.88
CA ASP A 139 -6.65 71.45 -28.08
C ASP A 139 -5.43 71.33 -27.14
N PRO A 140 -4.33 72.06 -27.39
CA PRO A 140 -3.09 71.93 -26.61
C PRO A 140 -3.20 72.47 -25.18
N ARG A 141 -4.35 73.04 -24.78
CA ARG A 141 -4.57 73.58 -23.43
C ARG A 141 -5.12 72.54 -22.43
N LEU A 142 -5.52 71.35 -22.90
CA LEU A 142 -6.28 70.37 -22.11
C LEU A 142 -5.59 68.98 -22.01
N VAL A 143 -4.29 68.99 -21.72
CA VAL A 143 -3.32 67.85 -21.75
C VAL A 143 -3.63 66.65 -20.84
N LYS A 144 -4.78 66.59 -20.14
CA LYS A 144 -5.12 65.53 -19.17
C LYS A 144 -6.50 64.88 -19.32
N ARG A 145 -7.14 64.95 -20.49
CA ARG A 145 -8.47 64.33 -20.73
C ARG A 145 -8.53 63.21 -21.77
N GLU A 146 -7.46 62.94 -22.52
CA GLU A 146 -7.44 61.86 -23.52
C GLU A 146 -7.72 60.48 -22.89
N THR A 147 -7.16 60.22 -21.71
CA THR A 147 -7.32 58.97 -20.96
C THR A 147 -8.70 58.86 -20.31
N ASP A 148 -9.23 59.97 -19.81
CA ASP A 148 -10.45 60.04 -18.99
C ASP A 148 -11.74 59.83 -19.82
N PHE A 149 -11.75 60.17 -21.11
CA PHE A 149 -12.94 59.97 -21.96
C PHE A 149 -13.19 58.49 -22.28
N PHE A 150 -12.14 57.74 -22.64
CA PHE A 150 -12.25 56.33 -23.03
C PHE A 150 -12.32 55.40 -21.81
N THR A 151 -11.52 55.64 -20.76
CA THR A 151 -11.58 54.80 -19.55
C THR A 151 -12.91 54.89 -18.80
N LYS A 152 -13.62 56.03 -18.90
CA LYS A 152 -14.92 56.23 -18.22
C LYS A 152 -16.10 55.54 -18.90
N THR A 153 -15.98 55.17 -20.18
CA THR A 153 -16.99 54.35 -20.88
C THR A 153 -16.56 52.88 -21.08
N TRP A 154 -15.26 52.57 -21.08
CA TRP A 154 -14.75 51.23 -21.43
C TRP A 154 -13.83 50.59 -20.36
N GLY A 155 -13.53 51.28 -19.26
CA GLY A 155 -12.71 50.78 -18.15
C GLY A 155 -11.20 51.06 -18.28
N GLN A 156 -10.45 50.87 -17.18
CA GLN A 156 -9.01 51.16 -17.10
C GLN A 156 -8.12 50.18 -17.89
N SER A 157 -8.65 49.05 -18.36
CA SER A 157 -7.91 48.07 -19.17
C SER A 157 -7.67 48.51 -20.63
N PHE A 158 -8.18 49.68 -21.04
CA PHE A 158 -8.03 50.20 -22.41
C PHE A 158 -6.77 51.07 -22.62
N GLU A 159 -5.87 51.18 -21.64
CA GLU A 159 -4.61 51.93 -21.82
C GLU A 159 -3.53 51.13 -22.58
N LYS A 160 -2.62 51.86 -23.22
CA LYS A 160 -1.80 51.41 -24.37
C LYS A 160 -1.07 50.06 -24.17
N ALA A 161 -1.49 49.04 -24.89
CA ALA A 161 -0.66 47.87 -25.16
C ALA A 161 0.48 48.23 -26.14
N GLU A 162 1.72 47.85 -25.83
CA GLU A 162 2.85 48.03 -26.75
C GLU A 162 2.70 47.09 -27.96
N ILE A 163 2.51 47.68 -29.15
CA ILE A 163 2.40 46.93 -30.39
C ILE A 163 3.81 46.59 -30.89
N LEU A 164 4.23 45.33 -30.73
CA LEU A 164 5.48 44.84 -31.32
C LEU A 164 5.39 44.90 -32.86
N PRO A 165 6.42 45.43 -33.56
CA PRO A 165 6.36 45.65 -35.01
C PRO A 165 6.32 44.34 -35.79
N SER A 166 5.47 44.29 -36.83
CA SER A 166 5.31 43.12 -37.68
C SER A 166 6.50 42.96 -38.65
N PRO A 167 7.14 41.78 -38.73
CA PRO A 167 8.36 41.59 -39.53
C PRO A 167 8.17 41.64 -41.06
N TYR A 168 6.95 41.87 -41.55
CA TYR A 168 6.61 41.86 -42.98
C TYR A 168 6.25 43.23 -43.58
N VAL A 169 6.37 44.33 -42.82
CA VAL A 169 6.10 45.69 -43.32
C VAL A 169 7.27 46.63 -42.98
N PRO A 170 7.94 47.26 -43.97
CA PRO A 170 9.00 48.24 -43.70
C PRO A 170 8.44 49.54 -43.09
N GLU A 171 9.12 50.08 -42.07
CA GLU A 171 8.74 51.34 -41.44
C GLU A 171 9.01 52.56 -42.36
N ILE A 172 7.97 53.32 -42.67
CA ILE A 172 8.04 54.48 -43.57
C ILE A 172 8.48 55.73 -42.79
N GLY A 173 9.77 56.05 -42.82
CA GLY A 173 10.31 57.27 -42.21
C GLY A 173 10.06 58.58 -43.00
N PRO A 174 10.21 59.77 -42.37
CA PRO A 174 10.01 61.08 -43.01
C PRO A 174 10.82 61.32 -44.29
N LYS A 175 11.98 60.65 -44.41
CA LYS A 175 12.89 60.72 -45.57
C LYS A 175 12.22 60.31 -46.90
N HIS A 176 11.20 59.45 -46.88
CA HIS A 176 10.49 59.04 -48.09
C HIS A 176 9.64 60.17 -48.71
N PHE A 177 9.18 61.14 -47.91
CA PHE A 177 8.31 62.23 -48.36
C PHE A 177 9.07 63.44 -48.91
N GLU A 178 10.38 63.53 -48.67
CA GLU A 178 11.19 64.68 -49.06
C GLU A 178 11.19 64.94 -50.59
N LYS A 179 11.18 63.86 -51.38
CA LYS A 179 11.11 63.89 -52.85
C LYS A 179 9.77 64.45 -53.37
N TYR A 180 8.68 64.26 -52.63
CA TYR A 180 7.37 64.83 -52.95
C TYR A 180 7.35 66.33 -52.64
N LEU A 181 7.77 66.73 -51.43
CA LEU A 181 7.80 68.12 -51.00
C LEU A 181 8.65 69.01 -51.92
N ARG A 182 9.83 68.53 -52.36
CA ARG A 182 10.66 69.24 -53.35
C ARG A 182 9.90 69.50 -54.66
N LYS A 183 9.17 68.51 -55.21
CA LYS A 183 8.39 68.67 -56.46
C LYS A 183 7.26 69.69 -56.32
N THR A 184 6.52 69.68 -55.21
CA THR A 184 5.36 70.55 -55.02
C THR A 184 5.77 72.01 -54.83
N SER A 185 6.92 72.27 -54.18
CA SER A 185 7.44 73.63 -53.95
C SER A 185 7.65 74.45 -55.23
N VAL A 186 8.01 73.80 -56.35
CA VAL A 186 8.26 74.46 -57.64
C VAL A 186 6.96 74.95 -58.28
N ARG A 187 5.86 74.20 -58.14
CA ARG A 187 4.54 74.59 -58.68
C ARG A 187 3.99 75.80 -57.95
N LEU A 188 4.14 75.86 -56.62
CA LEU A 188 3.72 77.01 -55.80
C LEU A 188 4.43 78.31 -56.25
N LYS A 189 5.75 78.25 -56.45
CA LYS A 189 6.56 79.37 -56.96
C LYS A 189 6.20 79.82 -58.39
N LYS A 190 5.62 78.93 -59.22
CA LYS A 190 5.12 79.28 -60.56
C LYS A 190 3.74 79.95 -60.48
N HIS A 191 2.89 79.51 -59.56
CA HIS A 191 1.57 80.10 -59.35
C HIS A 191 1.65 81.54 -58.82
N SER A 192 2.53 81.82 -57.85
CA SER A 192 2.70 83.20 -57.34
C SER A 192 3.13 84.16 -58.47
N LYS A 193 4.13 83.78 -59.26
CA LYS A 193 4.65 84.58 -60.40
C LYS A 193 3.62 84.87 -61.50
N ASN A 194 2.57 84.06 -61.63
CA ASN A 194 1.51 84.32 -62.61
C ASN A 194 0.43 85.25 -62.06
N ARG A 195 0.18 85.24 -60.74
CA ARG A 195 -0.77 86.15 -60.10
C ARG A 195 -0.32 87.61 -60.22
N ASP A 196 0.98 87.85 -59.99
CA ASP A 196 1.54 89.19 -59.97
C ASP A 196 1.57 89.85 -61.38
N LYS A 197 1.36 89.08 -62.47
CA LYS A 197 1.28 89.55 -63.86
C LYS A 197 -0.10 90.02 -64.32
N LEU A 198 -1.15 89.77 -63.54
CA LEU A 198 -2.53 90.18 -63.88
C LEU A 198 -2.90 91.57 -63.34
N THR A 199 -2.03 92.18 -62.55
CA THR A 199 -2.27 93.43 -61.81
C THR A 199 -1.71 94.69 -62.48
N GLU A 200 -1.01 94.58 -63.60
CA GLU A 200 -0.44 95.73 -64.34
C GLU A 200 -0.96 95.75 -65.79
N ALA A 201 -1.79 96.73 -66.12
CA ALA A 201 -2.21 97.03 -67.49
C ALA A 201 -1.48 98.27 -68.00
N PRO A 202 -1.09 98.28 -69.29
CA PRO A 202 -1.31 99.51 -70.08
C PRO A 202 -1.78 99.28 -71.52
N THR A 203 -2.12 100.40 -72.14
CA THR A 203 -2.75 100.62 -73.45
C THR A 203 -1.88 100.23 -74.66
N GLY A 204 -2.54 99.79 -75.74
CA GLY A 204 -1.95 99.58 -77.07
C GLY A 204 -2.50 98.32 -77.76
N GLY A 205 -3.47 98.49 -78.66
CA GLY A 205 -4.26 97.37 -79.15
C GLY A 205 -3.69 96.61 -80.35
N LYS A 206 -4.23 95.41 -80.57
CA LYS A 206 -4.79 94.98 -81.87
C LYS A 206 -5.67 93.74 -81.70
N ASP A 207 -6.83 93.79 -82.37
CA ASP A 207 -7.69 92.69 -82.83
C ASP A 207 -8.29 91.76 -81.72
N ILE A 208 -9.57 91.37 -81.73
CA ILE A 208 -10.60 91.36 -82.78
C ILE A 208 -11.97 91.76 -82.18
N PHE A 209 -12.52 92.93 -82.52
CA PHE A 209 -13.96 93.23 -82.51
C PHE A 209 -14.23 94.49 -83.38
N PRO A 210 -15.01 94.42 -84.48
CA PRO A 210 -15.09 95.55 -85.44
C PRO A 210 -15.96 96.73 -85.00
N SER A 211 -15.38 97.93 -85.04
CA SER A 211 -16.11 99.20 -85.02
C SER A 211 -16.68 99.55 -86.40
N LEU A 212 -18.01 99.72 -86.50
CA LEU A 212 -18.64 100.37 -87.67
C LEU A 212 -19.68 101.45 -87.32
N HIS A 213 -20.14 101.53 -86.08
CA HIS A 213 -21.37 102.28 -85.77
C HIS A 213 -21.24 103.81 -85.76
N PHE A 214 -20.03 104.34 -85.55
CA PHE A 214 -19.84 105.76 -85.23
C PHE A 214 -20.02 106.73 -86.42
N LYS A 215 -20.00 106.26 -87.67
CA LYS A 215 -20.05 107.14 -88.87
C LYS A 215 -21.45 107.45 -89.44
N GLN A 216 -22.51 106.74 -89.03
CA GLN A 216 -23.85 106.93 -89.62
C GLN A 216 -24.76 107.89 -88.85
N LEU A 217 -24.35 108.39 -87.68
CA LEU A 217 -25.20 109.22 -86.81
C LEU A 217 -25.11 110.74 -87.08
N GLU A 218 -24.14 111.21 -87.87
CA GLU A 218 -23.98 112.64 -88.14
C GLU A 218 -24.95 113.19 -89.20
N GLN A 219 -25.44 112.34 -90.10
CA GLN A 219 -26.13 112.78 -91.33
C GLN A 219 -27.60 113.17 -91.14
N GLY A 220 -28.21 112.82 -89.99
CA GLY A 220 -29.60 113.17 -89.67
C GLY A 220 -29.79 114.53 -88.98
N ARG A 221 -28.72 115.26 -88.60
CA ARG A 221 -28.85 116.47 -87.77
C ARG A 221 -29.62 117.63 -88.41
N ALA A 222 -29.75 117.67 -89.73
CA ALA A 222 -30.41 118.78 -90.43
C ALA A 222 -31.93 118.88 -90.12
N ASP A 223 -32.61 117.75 -89.97
CA ASP A 223 -34.07 117.73 -89.72
C ASP A 223 -34.45 118.08 -88.26
N TYR A 224 -33.50 118.01 -87.32
CA TYR A 224 -33.77 118.30 -85.90
C TYR A 224 -33.96 119.80 -85.59
N ASP A 225 -33.47 120.71 -86.44
CA ASP A 225 -33.54 122.14 -86.15
C ASP A 225 -34.96 122.73 -86.27
N GLN A 226 -35.89 122.10 -87.01
CA GLN A 226 -37.29 122.53 -87.06
C GLN A 226 -38.16 121.98 -85.90
N ILE A 227 -37.67 120.99 -85.13
CA ILE A 227 -38.44 120.29 -84.07
C ILE A 227 -38.04 120.75 -82.65
N LYS A 228 -36.97 121.55 -82.52
CA LYS A 228 -36.39 121.97 -81.23
C LYS A 228 -37.38 122.58 -80.22
N LEU A 229 -38.46 123.24 -80.68
CA LEU A 229 -39.44 123.84 -79.77
C LEU A 229 -40.17 122.79 -78.91
N PHE A 230 -40.59 121.67 -79.52
CA PHE A 230 -41.30 120.58 -78.86
C PHE A 230 -40.40 119.68 -78.00
N MET A 231 -39.09 119.64 -78.30
CA MET A 231 -38.08 118.91 -77.53
C MET A 231 -37.38 119.79 -76.46
N SER A 232 -37.89 121.00 -76.21
CA SER A 232 -37.39 121.86 -75.15
C SER A 232 -37.98 121.47 -73.78
N THR A 233 -37.14 121.44 -72.74
CA THR A 233 -37.50 120.88 -71.42
C THR A 233 -38.42 121.77 -70.56
N GLN A 234 -38.98 122.86 -71.11
CA GLN A 234 -39.87 123.80 -70.42
C GLN A 234 -41.11 124.17 -71.26
N PHE A 235 -41.57 123.25 -72.11
CA PHE A 235 -42.80 123.43 -72.89
C PHE A 235 -44.04 123.41 -71.97
N ASN A 236 -44.63 124.59 -71.70
CA ASN A 236 -45.92 124.73 -71.02
C ASN A 236 -46.84 125.67 -71.82
N LEU A 237 -48.07 125.21 -72.10
CA LEU A 237 -49.04 125.86 -73.00
C LEU A 237 -49.77 127.06 -72.40
N GLU A 238 -49.66 127.28 -71.08
CA GLU A 238 -50.28 128.43 -70.39
C GLU A 238 -49.58 129.76 -70.69
N ASN A 239 -48.34 129.75 -71.18
CA ASN A 239 -47.61 130.97 -71.51
C ASN A 239 -48.10 131.54 -72.85
N PRO A 240 -48.68 132.75 -72.89
CA PRO A 240 -49.32 133.26 -74.11
C PRO A 240 -48.34 133.49 -75.28
N GLU A 241 -47.05 133.72 -75.04
CA GLU A 241 -46.06 133.80 -76.11
C GLU A 241 -45.71 132.44 -76.72
N ILE A 242 -45.58 131.40 -75.89
CA ILE A 242 -45.32 130.02 -76.36
C ILE A 242 -46.57 129.51 -77.10
N PHE A 243 -47.76 129.78 -76.58
CA PHE A 243 -49.01 129.45 -77.26
C PHE A 243 -49.14 130.16 -78.62
N ASN A 244 -48.86 131.47 -78.70
CA ASN A 244 -48.89 132.20 -79.98
C ASN A 244 -47.79 131.77 -80.95
N ALA A 245 -46.63 131.31 -80.47
CA ALA A 245 -45.57 130.74 -81.32
C ALA A 245 -45.94 129.37 -81.90
N VAL A 246 -46.80 128.60 -81.22
CA VAL A 246 -47.36 127.34 -81.73
C VAL A 246 -48.65 127.57 -82.55
N PHE A 247 -49.42 128.61 -82.23
CA PHE A 247 -50.68 128.99 -82.89
C PHE A 247 -50.81 130.52 -83.10
N PRO A 248 -50.35 131.08 -84.23
CA PRO A 248 -50.45 132.52 -84.49
C PRO A 248 -51.91 132.99 -84.69
N TRP A 249 -52.53 133.54 -83.64
CA TRP A 249 -53.93 134.00 -83.65
C TRP A 249 -54.17 135.30 -84.45
N SER A 250 -53.12 136.01 -84.85
CA SER A 250 -53.19 137.30 -85.55
C SER A 250 -53.75 137.27 -86.99
N GLN A 251 -54.18 136.10 -87.48
CA GLN A 251 -54.98 135.97 -88.71
C GLN A 251 -56.48 135.74 -88.47
N ILE A 252 -56.95 135.79 -87.21
CA ILE A 252 -58.30 135.31 -86.85
C ILE A 252 -59.30 136.42 -86.50
N GLU A 253 -58.90 137.55 -85.89
CA GLU A 253 -59.74 138.74 -85.62
C GLU A 253 -58.89 140.01 -85.83
N GLU A 254 -59.37 141.17 -86.30
CA GLU A 254 -60.69 141.78 -86.12
C GLU A 254 -61.33 142.43 -87.38
N SER A 255 -62.60 142.84 -87.18
CA SER A 255 -63.36 143.91 -87.85
C SER A 255 -64.44 143.50 -88.85
N LYS A 256 -65.52 144.28 -88.86
CA LYS A 256 -66.85 143.89 -89.35
C LYS A 256 -66.98 144.11 -90.87
N SER A 257 -67.78 143.23 -91.49
CA SER A 257 -68.28 143.22 -92.88
C SER A 257 -67.49 142.38 -93.91
N THR A 258 -68.15 141.28 -94.32
CA THR A 258 -68.03 140.53 -95.59
C THR A 258 -66.80 139.64 -95.85
N GLN A 259 -67.09 138.41 -96.29
CA GLN A 259 -66.21 137.33 -96.79
C GLN A 259 -65.57 136.40 -95.72
N GLN A 260 -65.49 135.10 -96.04
CA GLN A 260 -65.46 134.02 -95.03
C GLN A 260 -64.56 132.81 -95.38
N THR A 261 -63.77 132.88 -96.46
CA THR A 261 -63.13 131.69 -97.08
C THR A 261 -61.74 131.33 -96.58
N ASP A 262 -60.92 132.28 -96.13
CA ASP A 262 -59.47 132.06 -96.03
C ASP A 262 -59.01 131.34 -94.75
N LYS A 263 -59.87 131.23 -93.72
CA LYS A 263 -59.55 130.61 -92.42
C LYS A 263 -59.28 129.09 -92.48
N ARG A 264 -59.47 128.41 -93.62
CA ARG A 264 -59.47 126.94 -93.71
C ARG A 264 -58.22 126.29 -94.32
N GLN A 265 -57.31 127.07 -94.90
CA GLN A 265 -56.10 126.51 -95.53
C GLN A 265 -54.92 126.37 -94.55
N SER A 266 -54.78 127.31 -93.61
CA SER A 266 -53.68 127.33 -92.62
C SER A 266 -53.67 126.13 -91.67
N THR A 267 -54.83 125.57 -91.32
CA THR A 267 -54.95 124.41 -90.42
C THR A 267 -54.48 123.09 -91.04
N LYS A 268 -54.61 122.90 -92.36
CA LYS A 268 -54.14 121.67 -93.02
C LYS A 268 -52.62 121.56 -93.07
N LEU A 269 -51.94 122.68 -93.37
CA LEU A 269 -50.47 122.74 -93.43
C LEU A 269 -49.79 122.40 -92.09
N LEU A 270 -50.44 122.67 -90.97
CA LEU A 270 -49.94 122.28 -89.64
C LEU A 270 -50.00 120.77 -89.41
N GLN A 271 -51.08 120.11 -89.86
CA GLN A 271 -51.31 118.68 -89.69
C GLN A 271 -50.30 117.83 -90.48
N GLU A 272 -49.97 118.23 -91.70
CA GLU A 272 -48.97 117.53 -92.54
C GLU A 272 -47.57 117.57 -91.91
N LYS A 273 -47.16 118.71 -91.33
CA LYS A 273 -45.87 118.82 -90.64
C LYS A 273 -45.74 117.89 -89.43
N LEU A 274 -46.80 117.76 -88.62
CA LEU A 274 -46.78 116.88 -87.45
C LEU A 274 -46.71 115.40 -87.83
N SER A 275 -47.33 115.00 -88.95
CA SER A 275 -47.27 113.61 -89.42
C SER A 275 -45.84 113.23 -89.85
N HIS A 276 -45.15 114.09 -90.60
CA HIS A 276 -43.76 113.85 -91.04
C HIS A 276 -42.78 113.64 -89.88
N TYR A 277 -42.99 114.33 -88.75
CA TYR A 277 -42.16 114.16 -87.56
C TYR A 277 -42.38 112.81 -86.85
N LEU A 278 -43.55 112.20 -86.99
CA LEU A 278 -43.88 110.91 -86.38
C LEU A 278 -43.15 109.76 -87.11
N ASP A 279 -43.27 109.70 -88.43
CA ASP A 279 -42.60 108.71 -89.29
C ASP A 279 -41.07 108.71 -89.09
N SER A 280 -40.49 109.91 -88.92
CA SER A 280 -39.06 110.11 -88.69
C SER A 280 -38.55 109.44 -87.40
N VAL A 281 -39.38 109.34 -86.35
CA VAL A 281 -39.04 108.71 -85.07
C VAL A 281 -39.12 107.18 -85.17
N GLU A 282 -40.15 106.64 -85.82
CA GLU A 282 -40.37 105.19 -85.92
C GLU A 282 -39.20 104.48 -86.61
N VAL A 283 -38.70 105.05 -87.72
CA VAL A 283 -37.57 104.51 -88.49
C VAL A 283 -36.29 104.39 -87.65
N GLN A 284 -36.06 105.32 -86.70
CA GLN A 284 -34.88 105.27 -85.84
C GLN A 284 -34.97 104.19 -84.75
N ILE A 285 -36.16 103.99 -84.17
CA ILE A 285 -36.38 102.96 -83.12
C ILE A 285 -36.12 101.56 -83.70
N ALA A 286 -36.69 101.26 -84.88
CA ALA A 286 -36.49 99.98 -85.55
C ALA A 286 -35.00 99.66 -85.80
N ARG A 287 -34.21 100.67 -86.14
CA ARG A 287 -32.77 100.50 -86.46
C ARG A 287 -31.94 100.12 -85.23
N GLN A 288 -32.19 100.72 -84.05
CA GLN A 288 -31.45 100.37 -82.84
C GLN A 288 -31.76 98.97 -82.31
N ILE A 289 -33.02 98.52 -82.38
CA ILE A 289 -33.43 97.22 -81.84
C ILE A 289 -32.72 96.07 -82.58
N SER A 290 -32.61 96.14 -83.91
CA SER A 290 -31.96 95.08 -84.71
C SER A 290 -30.52 94.80 -84.25
N GLN A 291 -29.75 95.84 -83.95
CA GLN A 291 -28.31 95.79 -83.72
C GLN A 291 -27.89 95.24 -82.35
N LYS A 292 -28.84 95.08 -81.41
CA LYS A 292 -28.57 94.57 -80.05
C LYS A 292 -29.04 93.13 -79.84
N SER A 293 -29.74 92.55 -80.80
CA SER A 293 -30.39 91.23 -80.67
C SER A 293 -29.41 90.04 -80.68
N GLU A 294 -28.41 90.04 -81.57
CA GLU A 294 -27.56 88.87 -81.84
C GLU A 294 -26.71 88.41 -80.64
N ALA A 295 -26.13 89.37 -79.89
CA ALA A 295 -25.29 89.07 -78.73
C ALA A 295 -26.07 88.43 -77.55
N PHE A 296 -27.39 88.68 -77.47
CA PHE A 296 -28.25 88.09 -76.44
C PHE A 296 -28.45 86.58 -76.68
N PHE A 297 -28.69 86.18 -77.92
CA PHE A 297 -28.92 84.77 -78.26
C PHE A 297 -27.67 83.90 -78.05
N HIS A 298 -26.47 84.41 -78.37
CA HIS A 298 -25.23 83.68 -78.08
C HIS A 298 -25.00 83.41 -76.59
N ALA A 299 -25.32 84.38 -75.71
CA ALA A 299 -25.23 84.18 -74.27
C ALA A 299 -26.23 83.12 -73.78
N MET A 300 -27.47 83.15 -74.30
CA MET A 300 -28.51 82.16 -74.01
C MET A 300 -28.03 80.73 -74.31
N THR A 301 -27.52 80.47 -75.52
CA THR A 301 -27.06 79.14 -75.94
C THR A 301 -25.95 78.58 -75.04
N SER A 302 -25.02 79.43 -74.59
CA SER A 302 -23.95 79.01 -73.67
C SER A 302 -24.44 78.66 -72.26
N HIS A 303 -25.58 79.22 -71.83
CA HIS A 303 -26.20 78.90 -70.56
C HIS A 303 -26.88 77.52 -70.62
N ASP A 304 -27.60 77.24 -71.71
CA ASP A 304 -28.26 75.96 -71.94
C ASP A 304 -27.24 74.81 -72.01
N GLU A 305 -26.11 74.99 -72.71
CA GLU A 305 -25.04 74.00 -72.81
C GLU A 305 -24.36 73.72 -71.45
N LEU A 306 -24.17 74.75 -70.62
CA LEU A 306 -23.69 74.59 -69.24
C LEU A 306 -24.70 73.84 -68.35
N GLN A 307 -25.99 74.13 -68.52
CA GLN A 307 -27.06 73.48 -67.77
C GLN A 307 -27.15 71.97 -68.12
N GLU A 308 -27.00 71.60 -69.38
CA GLU A 308 -26.96 70.19 -69.82
C GLU A 308 -25.76 69.43 -69.23
N ASN A 309 -24.57 70.02 -69.30
CA ASN A 309 -23.35 69.43 -68.70
C ASN A 309 -23.47 69.28 -67.17
N LEU A 310 -24.13 70.23 -66.49
CA LEU A 310 -24.35 70.18 -65.05
C LEU A 310 -25.40 69.12 -64.66
N ALA A 311 -26.43 68.93 -65.49
CA ALA A 311 -27.38 67.82 -65.34
C ALA A 311 -26.68 66.44 -65.51
N HIS A 312 -25.85 66.28 -66.54
CA HIS A 312 -25.12 65.05 -66.81
C HIS A 312 -24.15 64.69 -65.67
N THR A 313 -23.38 65.65 -65.16
CA THR A 313 -22.47 65.41 -64.03
C THR A 313 -23.20 65.05 -62.73
N ILE A 314 -24.35 65.65 -62.44
CA ILE A 314 -25.22 65.23 -61.32
C ILE A 314 -25.68 63.77 -61.50
N GLN A 315 -26.03 63.37 -62.72
CA GLN A 315 -26.45 61.99 -63.01
C GLN A 315 -25.30 60.98 -62.82
N CYS A 316 -24.09 61.29 -63.30
CA CYS A 316 -22.90 60.47 -63.04
C CYS A 316 -22.58 60.34 -61.54
N ILE A 317 -22.71 61.42 -60.76
CA ILE A 317 -22.47 61.38 -59.30
C ILE A 317 -23.53 60.53 -58.59
N LYS A 318 -24.79 60.57 -59.01
CA LYS A 318 -25.85 59.68 -58.49
C LYS A 318 -25.51 58.21 -58.76
N GLN A 319 -25.19 57.86 -60.02
CA GLN A 319 -24.81 56.50 -60.41
C GLN A 319 -23.58 55.99 -59.65
N LEU A 320 -22.56 56.84 -59.46
CA LEU A 320 -21.36 56.46 -58.69
C LEU A 320 -21.68 56.17 -57.21
N ARG A 321 -22.52 57.01 -56.58
CA ARG A 321 -22.95 56.79 -55.19
C ARG A 321 -23.78 55.51 -55.05
N GLU A 322 -24.65 55.24 -56.01
CA GLU A 322 -25.45 54.02 -56.06
C GLU A 322 -24.57 52.78 -56.23
N TYR A 323 -23.58 52.81 -57.12
CA TYR A 323 -22.60 51.72 -57.28
C TYR A 323 -21.76 51.48 -56.02
N ILE A 324 -21.30 52.54 -55.35
CA ILE A 324 -20.59 52.44 -54.06
C ILE A 324 -21.48 51.84 -52.97
N ASN A 325 -22.76 52.22 -52.90
CA ASN A 325 -23.71 51.62 -51.96
C ASN A 325 -23.93 50.13 -52.26
N ILE A 326 -24.08 49.75 -53.53
CA ILE A 326 -24.22 48.35 -53.96
C ILE A 326 -22.97 47.53 -53.57
N LEU A 327 -21.76 48.07 -53.75
CA LEU A 327 -20.51 47.41 -53.32
C LEU A 327 -20.43 47.26 -51.80
N ASN A 328 -20.85 48.28 -51.03
CA ASN A 328 -20.86 48.24 -49.57
C ASN A 328 -21.85 47.19 -49.02
N GLU A 329 -23.08 47.14 -49.56
CA GLU A 329 -24.06 46.10 -49.20
C GLU A 329 -23.58 44.70 -49.62
N LYS A 330 -23.19 44.50 -50.88
CA LYS A 330 -22.94 43.15 -51.42
C LYS A 330 -21.58 42.57 -51.04
N ILE A 331 -20.55 43.38 -50.81
CA ILE A 331 -19.19 42.89 -50.54
C ILE A 331 -18.82 43.09 -49.07
N ALA A 332 -18.90 44.32 -48.56
CA ALA A 332 -18.44 44.60 -47.20
C ALA A 332 -19.38 44.02 -46.12
N LYS A 333 -20.70 44.24 -46.23
CA LYS A 333 -21.66 43.70 -45.24
C LYS A 333 -21.81 42.19 -45.33
N GLU A 334 -21.90 41.59 -46.53
CA GLU A 334 -22.00 40.13 -46.65
C GLU A 334 -20.74 39.40 -46.19
N SER A 335 -19.52 39.89 -46.49
CA SER A 335 -18.29 39.26 -45.96
C SER A 335 -18.20 39.33 -44.43
N LEU A 336 -18.62 40.45 -43.81
CA LEU A 336 -18.74 40.56 -42.36
C LEU A 336 -19.83 39.63 -41.77
N LYS A 337 -20.97 39.45 -42.47
CA LYS A 337 -21.98 38.44 -42.09
C LYS A 337 -21.42 37.02 -42.16
N VAL A 338 -20.63 36.67 -43.18
CA VAL A 338 -19.98 35.34 -43.28
C VAL A 338 -19.02 35.10 -42.11
N ILE A 339 -18.21 36.10 -41.72
CA ILE A 339 -17.32 35.99 -40.55
C ILE A 339 -18.15 35.84 -39.26
N LYS A 340 -19.25 36.59 -39.10
CA LYS A 340 -20.17 36.46 -37.96
C LYS A 340 -20.81 35.06 -37.91
N LEU A 341 -21.28 34.53 -39.04
CA LEU A 341 -21.87 33.19 -39.17
C LEU A 341 -20.84 32.08 -38.93
N SER A 342 -19.58 32.26 -39.34
CA SER A 342 -18.49 31.33 -39.01
C SER A 342 -18.22 31.28 -37.50
N ARG A 343 -18.22 32.44 -36.83
CA ARG A 343 -18.08 32.52 -35.37
C ARG A 343 -19.28 31.90 -34.65
N THR A 344 -20.52 32.17 -35.07
CA THR A 344 -21.69 31.53 -34.44
C THR A 344 -21.71 30.03 -34.68
N LYS A 345 -21.33 29.53 -35.87
CA LYS A 345 -21.16 28.10 -36.13
C LYS A 345 -20.13 27.47 -35.19
N ALA A 346 -18.96 28.09 -35.00
CA ALA A 346 -17.94 27.60 -34.07
C ALA A 346 -18.46 27.56 -32.61
N ASN A 347 -19.20 28.58 -32.18
CA ASN A 347 -19.80 28.62 -30.85
C ASN A 347 -20.88 27.53 -30.68
N TYR A 348 -21.74 27.31 -31.68
CA TYR A 348 -22.72 26.21 -31.65
C TYR A 348 -22.06 24.83 -31.65
N GLN A 349 -20.93 24.66 -32.37
CA GLN A 349 -20.16 23.41 -32.36
C GLN A 349 -19.57 23.14 -30.96
N ALA A 350 -19.02 24.17 -30.29
CA ALA A 350 -18.51 24.06 -28.93
C ALA A 350 -19.62 23.76 -27.91
N LEU A 351 -20.78 24.40 -28.05
CA LEU A 351 -21.96 24.14 -27.22
C LEU A 351 -22.48 22.70 -27.41
N TYR A 352 -22.59 22.24 -28.66
CA TYR A 352 -23.02 20.88 -28.99
C TYR A 352 -22.07 19.83 -28.40
N ASN A 353 -20.75 20.03 -28.51
CA ASN A 353 -19.76 19.14 -27.92
C ASN A 353 -19.91 19.06 -26.38
N LYS A 354 -20.12 20.19 -25.69
CA LYS A 354 -20.39 20.19 -24.25
C LYS A 354 -21.69 19.45 -23.90
N LEU A 355 -22.79 19.73 -24.62
CA LEU A 355 -24.07 19.05 -24.42
C LEU A 355 -23.97 17.53 -24.63
N LYS A 356 -23.17 17.07 -25.60
CA LYS A 356 -22.92 15.65 -25.83
C LYS A 356 -22.23 14.98 -24.64
N ILE A 357 -21.23 15.62 -24.04
CA ILE A 357 -20.55 15.12 -22.82
C ILE A 357 -21.53 15.10 -21.63
N MET A 358 -22.39 16.10 -21.50
CA MET A 358 -23.42 16.14 -20.47
C MET A 358 -24.45 14.99 -20.62
N SER A 359 -24.78 14.59 -21.86
CA SER A 359 -25.62 13.41 -22.14
C SER A 359 -24.94 12.11 -21.70
N SER A 360 -23.67 11.90 -22.06
CA SER A 360 -22.96 10.67 -21.69
C SER A 360 -22.83 10.50 -20.18
N ILE A 361 -22.65 11.60 -19.44
CA ILE A 361 -22.63 11.55 -17.97
C ILE A 361 -23.99 11.15 -17.39
N HIS A 362 -25.09 11.69 -17.91
CA HIS A 362 -26.43 11.28 -17.48
C HIS A 362 -26.72 9.79 -17.77
N GLU A 363 -26.18 9.25 -18.87
CA GLU A 363 -26.28 7.82 -19.22
C GLU A 363 -25.42 6.89 -18.33
N THR A 364 -24.37 7.41 -17.67
CA THR A 364 -23.52 6.58 -16.79
C THR A 364 -24.23 6.10 -15.53
N GLN A 365 -25.10 6.93 -14.91
CA GLN A 365 -25.72 6.59 -13.63
C GLN A 365 -26.68 5.38 -13.72
N PRO A 366 -27.60 5.27 -14.70
CA PRO A 366 -28.37 4.04 -14.94
C PRO A 366 -27.49 2.84 -15.32
N THR A 367 -26.39 3.09 -16.04
CA THR A 367 -25.46 2.03 -16.47
C THR A 367 -24.73 1.42 -15.28
N ILE A 368 -24.24 2.24 -14.34
CA ILE A 368 -23.65 1.78 -13.07
C ILE A 368 -24.68 0.95 -12.30
N GLN A 369 -25.92 1.42 -12.15
CA GLN A 369 -26.96 0.67 -11.42
C GLN A 369 -27.24 -0.72 -12.02
N ARG A 370 -27.21 -0.84 -13.36
CA ARG A 370 -27.36 -2.12 -14.07
C ARG A 370 -26.15 -3.05 -13.87
N LEU A 371 -24.93 -2.53 -13.88
CA LEU A 371 -23.72 -3.32 -13.62
C LEU A 371 -23.69 -3.84 -12.18
N LEU A 372 -24.17 -3.05 -11.22
CA LEU A 372 -24.33 -3.50 -9.83
C LEU A 372 -25.38 -4.61 -9.65
N SER A 373 -26.46 -4.64 -10.45
CA SER A 373 -27.38 -5.79 -10.45
C SER A 373 -26.80 -7.05 -11.09
N ASN A 374 -25.72 -6.92 -11.88
CA ASN A 374 -25.01 -8.04 -12.50
C ASN A 374 -23.77 -8.49 -11.68
N ASN A 375 -23.49 -7.88 -10.52
CA ASN A 375 -22.25 -8.04 -9.75
C ASN A 375 -20.96 -7.63 -10.50
N GLU A 376 -21.07 -6.84 -11.57
CA GLU A 376 -19.93 -6.33 -12.35
C GLU A 376 -19.32 -5.09 -11.67
N PHE A 377 -18.72 -5.29 -10.50
CA PHE A 377 -18.15 -4.21 -9.67
C PHE A 377 -16.98 -3.49 -10.35
N ILE A 378 -16.17 -4.21 -11.14
CA ILE A 378 -14.97 -3.66 -11.80
C ILE A 378 -15.35 -2.60 -12.84
N GLY A 379 -16.20 -2.97 -13.81
CA GLY A 379 -16.69 -2.04 -14.83
C GLY A 379 -17.50 -0.88 -14.25
N SER A 380 -18.17 -1.09 -13.11
CA SER A 380 -18.81 -0.01 -12.35
C SER A 380 -17.80 1.02 -11.83
N LEU A 381 -16.68 0.56 -11.26
CA LEU A 381 -15.61 1.44 -10.77
C LEU A 381 -14.85 2.15 -11.90
N ASP A 382 -14.65 1.51 -13.05
CA ASP A 382 -14.11 2.15 -14.26
C ASP A 382 -14.99 3.31 -14.76
N LEU A 383 -16.31 3.08 -14.86
CA LEU A 383 -17.28 4.11 -15.26
C LEU A 383 -17.39 5.23 -14.24
N ILE A 384 -17.24 4.96 -12.93
CA ILE A 384 -17.18 5.99 -11.89
C ILE A 384 -15.90 6.82 -12.03
N SER A 385 -14.74 6.18 -12.14
CA SER A 385 -13.44 6.86 -12.25
C SER A 385 -13.37 7.75 -13.50
N THR A 386 -13.71 7.20 -14.67
CA THR A 386 -13.78 7.96 -15.93
C THR A 386 -14.81 9.09 -15.89
N SER A 387 -15.98 8.88 -15.27
CA SER A 387 -16.98 9.94 -15.08
C SER A 387 -16.50 11.07 -14.17
N GLN A 388 -15.81 10.75 -13.07
CA GLN A 388 -15.18 11.75 -12.21
C GLN A 388 -14.10 12.53 -12.97
N ASP A 389 -13.30 11.85 -13.79
CA ASP A 389 -12.22 12.45 -14.57
C ASP A 389 -12.73 13.43 -15.64
N VAL A 390 -13.80 13.07 -16.36
CA VAL A 390 -14.49 13.95 -17.33
C VAL A 390 -15.13 15.15 -16.63
N LEU A 391 -15.71 14.95 -15.45
CA LEU A 391 -16.24 16.03 -14.58
C LEU A 391 -15.14 17.04 -14.21
N CYS A 392 -13.96 16.56 -13.82
CA CYS A 392 -12.83 17.36 -13.39
C CYS A 392 -12.07 18.04 -14.55
N LYS A 393 -12.09 17.48 -15.76
CA LYS A 393 -11.35 18.00 -16.93
C LYS A 393 -12.19 18.90 -17.84
N ASP A 394 -13.41 18.48 -18.22
CA ASP A 394 -14.15 19.12 -19.32
C ASP A 394 -15.33 20.02 -18.86
N LEU A 395 -15.84 19.81 -17.64
CA LEU A 395 -17.11 20.41 -17.17
C LEU A 395 -16.97 21.38 -15.97
N VAL A 396 -15.74 21.78 -15.64
CA VAL A 396 -15.45 22.73 -14.55
C VAL A 396 -16.25 24.02 -14.73
N GLY A 397 -17.05 24.38 -13.72
CA GLY A 397 -17.88 25.58 -13.69
C GLY A 397 -19.38 25.38 -13.99
N ILE A 398 -19.83 24.17 -14.36
CA ILE A 398 -21.26 23.90 -14.59
C ILE A 398 -21.95 23.57 -13.25
N HIS A 399 -22.79 24.50 -12.77
CA HIS A 399 -23.49 24.37 -11.48
C HIS A 399 -24.38 23.11 -11.38
N SER A 400 -24.98 22.66 -12.48
CA SER A 400 -25.92 21.52 -12.51
C SER A 400 -25.32 20.19 -12.04
N PHE A 401 -24.00 20.02 -12.12
CA PHE A 401 -23.32 18.78 -11.74
C PHE A 401 -22.53 18.86 -10.42
N ARG A 402 -22.67 19.95 -9.65
CA ARG A 402 -21.95 20.15 -8.36
C ARG A 402 -22.12 18.98 -7.38
N HIS A 403 -23.28 18.33 -7.39
CA HIS A 403 -23.59 17.21 -6.49
C HIS A 403 -23.26 15.82 -7.08
N LEU A 404 -23.00 15.71 -8.38
CA LEU A 404 -22.78 14.42 -9.02
C LEU A 404 -21.42 13.82 -8.62
N GLY A 405 -20.38 14.64 -8.45
CA GLY A 405 -19.09 14.17 -7.92
C GLY A 405 -19.21 13.56 -6.52
N SER A 406 -20.00 14.19 -5.63
CA SER A 406 -20.31 13.61 -4.31
C SER A 406 -21.16 12.34 -4.39
N GLN A 407 -22.13 12.27 -5.30
CA GLN A 407 -22.96 11.08 -5.50
C GLN A 407 -22.13 9.90 -6.04
N LEU A 408 -21.23 10.13 -7.00
CA LEU A 408 -20.31 9.12 -7.51
C LEU A 408 -19.39 8.58 -6.41
N ALA A 409 -18.87 9.47 -5.54
CA ALA A 409 -18.08 9.07 -4.37
C ALA A 409 -18.89 8.34 -3.28
N GLU A 410 -20.21 8.53 -3.19
CA GLU A 410 -21.07 7.70 -2.33
C GLU A 410 -21.42 6.36 -2.96
N MET A 411 -21.61 6.29 -4.29
CA MET A 411 -21.76 5.02 -5.01
C MET A 411 -20.49 4.18 -4.91
N GLU A 412 -19.31 4.78 -4.99
CA GLU A 412 -18.02 4.14 -4.74
C GLU A 412 -17.92 3.53 -3.32
N LYS A 413 -18.33 4.28 -2.29
CA LYS A 413 -18.42 3.78 -0.90
C LYS A 413 -19.50 2.71 -0.69
N LEU A 414 -20.56 2.71 -1.49
CA LEU A 414 -21.56 1.65 -1.49
C LEU A 414 -20.96 0.36 -2.07
N ILE A 415 -20.26 0.47 -3.20
CA ILE A 415 -19.56 -0.63 -3.88
C ILE A 415 -18.50 -1.25 -2.95
N ASP A 416 -17.72 -0.43 -2.23
CA ASP A 416 -16.79 -0.89 -1.18
C ASP A 416 -17.47 -1.79 -0.13
N LYS A 417 -18.63 -1.36 0.40
CA LYS A 417 -19.39 -2.15 1.39
C LYS A 417 -19.98 -3.42 0.79
N MET A 418 -20.44 -3.37 -0.47
CA MET A 418 -20.95 -4.54 -1.18
C MET A 418 -19.82 -5.55 -1.44
N LEU A 419 -18.67 -5.11 -1.95
CA LEU A 419 -17.48 -5.95 -2.16
C LEU A 419 -17.01 -6.62 -0.86
N GLN A 420 -16.93 -5.89 0.25
CA GLN A 420 -16.56 -6.47 1.55
C GLN A 420 -17.59 -7.51 2.04
N ALA A 421 -18.90 -7.24 1.88
CA ALA A 421 -19.95 -8.18 2.28
C ALA A 421 -19.95 -9.44 1.40
N ASP A 422 -19.71 -9.30 0.10
CA ASP A 422 -19.69 -10.40 -0.85
C ASP A 422 -18.41 -11.23 -0.74
N PHE A 423 -17.26 -10.59 -0.47
CA PHE A 423 -16.01 -11.25 -0.11
C PHE A 423 -16.18 -12.14 1.13
N ASN A 424 -16.80 -11.61 2.20
CA ASN A 424 -17.09 -12.38 3.41
C ASN A 424 -18.01 -13.56 3.11
N ARG A 425 -19.07 -13.35 2.31
CA ARG A 425 -19.98 -14.42 1.89
C ARG A 425 -19.23 -15.53 1.14
N CYS A 426 -18.33 -15.18 0.22
CA CYS A 426 -17.52 -16.13 -0.53
C CYS A 426 -16.55 -16.91 0.39
N ILE A 427 -15.80 -16.22 1.27
CA ILE A 427 -14.89 -16.90 2.20
C ILE A 427 -15.65 -17.83 3.15
N SER A 428 -16.74 -17.36 3.76
CA SER A 428 -17.57 -18.19 4.65
C SER A 428 -18.13 -19.41 3.91
N MET A 429 -18.46 -19.29 2.62
CA MET A 429 -18.94 -20.42 1.82
C MET A 429 -17.82 -21.43 1.51
N GLU A 430 -16.65 -20.97 1.08
CA GLU A 430 -15.48 -21.82 0.79
C GLU A 430 -14.94 -22.53 2.03
N LEU A 431 -14.83 -21.82 3.16
CA LEU A 431 -14.27 -22.37 4.40
C LEU A 431 -15.24 -23.28 5.15
N ASN A 432 -16.54 -23.01 5.11
CA ASN A 432 -17.55 -23.87 5.77
C ASN A 432 -18.08 -24.99 4.85
N ARG A 433 -17.58 -25.13 3.62
CA ARG A 433 -17.86 -26.27 2.73
C ARG A 433 -17.51 -27.59 3.43
N PRO A 434 -18.34 -28.65 3.35
CA PRO A 434 -18.07 -29.91 4.06
C PRO A 434 -16.70 -30.50 3.70
N VAL A 435 -16.03 -31.13 4.68
CA VAL A 435 -14.65 -31.64 4.60
C VAL A 435 -14.44 -32.70 3.50
N LYS A 436 -15.52 -33.30 2.98
CA LYS A 436 -15.49 -34.35 1.94
C LYS A 436 -15.33 -33.82 0.51
N ASP A 437 -15.56 -32.53 0.29
CA ASP A 437 -15.47 -31.94 -1.05
C ASP A 437 -14.02 -31.56 -1.41
N ALA A 438 -13.66 -31.87 -2.66
CA ALA A 438 -12.32 -31.74 -3.22
C ALA A 438 -11.75 -30.31 -3.21
N LEU A 439 -10.43 -30.22 -3.39
CA LEU A 439 -9.56 -29.04 -3.26
C LEU A 439 -9.84 -27.88 -4.26
N LEU A 440 -10.83 -28.00 -5.12
CA LEU A 440 -11.20 -26.96 -6.09
C LEU A 440 -12.12 -25.93 -5.45
N LEU A 441 -11.70 -24.66 -5.49
CA LEU A 441 -12.54 -23.51 -5.17
C LEU A 441 -13.77 -23.52 -6.08
N ALA A 442 -14.96 -23.23 -5.54
CA ALA A 442 -16.21 -23.41 -6.27
C ALA A 442 -16.52 -22.27 -7.25
N ASP A 443 -15.93 -21.08 -7.03
CA ASP A 443 -16.25 -19.85 -7.77
C ASP A 443 -14.99 -18.95 -7.93
N GLU A 444 -13.91 -19.52 -8.50
CA GLU A 444 -12.61 -18.81 -8.64
C GLU A 444 -12.73 -17.47 -9.37
N GLU A 445 -13.44 -17.42 -10.49
CA GLU A 445 -13.60 -16.19 -11.29
C GLU A 445 -14.34 -15.08 -10.53
N HIS A 446 -15.33 -15.44 -9.70
CA HIS A 446 -16.06 -14.49 -8.87
C HIS A 446 -15.19 -14.00 -7.70
N LEU A 447 -14.48 -14.90 -7.00
CA LEU A 447 -13.55 -14.50 -5.94
C LEU A 447 -12.43 -13.60 -6.51
N VAL A 448 -11.88 -13.94 -7.67
CA VAL A 448 -10.92 -13.14 -8.45
C VAL A 448 -11.45 -11.73 -8.74
N SER A 449 -12.69 -11.61 -9.21
CA SER A 449 -13.27 -10.29 -9.52
C SER A 449 -13.51 -9.43 -8.28
N VAL A 450 -13.95 -10.04 -7.16
CA VAL A 450 -14.12 -9.35 -5.87
C VAL A 450 -12.78 -8.89 -5.29
N LEU A 451 -11.76 -9.76 -5.29
CA LEU A 451 -10.38 -9.42 -4.89
C LEU A 451 -9.81 -8.26 -5.70
N PHE A 452 -9.96 -8.30 -7.03
CA PHE A 452 -9.48 -7.25 -7.91
C PHE A 452 -10.17 -5.91 -7.60
N GLY A 453 -11.48 -5.94 -7.35
CA GLY A 453 -12.24 -4.78 -6.87
C GLY A 453 -11.71 -4.22 -5.54
N MET A 454 -11.36 -5.08 -4.58
CA MET A 454 -10.80 -4.67 -3.28
C MET A 454 -9.36 -4.14 -3.38
N LEU A 455 -8.51 -4.78 -4.20
CA LEU A 455 -7.13 -4.35 -4.44
C LEU A 455 -7.09 -2.96 -5.09
N ARG A 456 -7.97 -2.69 -6.06
CA ARG A 456 -8.11 -1.39 -6.70
C ARG A 456 -8.49 -0.26 -5.74
N GLN A 457 -9.15 -0.58 -4.62
CA GLN A 457 -9.50 0.39 -3.58
C GLN A 457 -8.41 0.54 -2.50
N HIS A 458 -7.22 -0.05 -2.68
CA HIS A 458 -6.07 0.00 -1.76
C HIS A 458 -6.33 -0.47 -0.31
N LYS A 459 -7.34 -1.32 -0.07
CA LYS A 459 -7.70 -1.79 1.28
C LYS A 459 -7.23 -3.21 1.56
N PHE A 460 -6.06 -3.35 2.17
CA PHE A 460 -5.48 -4.65 2.56
C PHE A 460 -6.20 -5.37 3.72
N ASN A 461 -7.21 -4.75 4.33
CA ASN A 461 -8.00 -5.33 5.43
C ASN A 461 -8.63 -6.70 5.09
N PHE A 462 -8.76 -7.05 3.79
CA PHE A 462 -9.25 -8.35 3.36
C PHE A 462 -8.42 -9.53 3.89
N ILE A 463 -7.11 -9.35 4.12
CA ILE A 463 -6.22 -10.40 4.65
C ILE A 463 -6.57 -10.69 6.13
N ASP A 464 -6.77 -9.64 6.94
CA ASP A 464 -7.16 -9.80 8.35
C ASP A 464 -8.56 -10.41 8.47
N VAL A 465 -9.50 -9.98 7.63
CA VAL A 465 -10.86 -10.54 7.61
C VAL A 465 -10.86 -12.01 7.19
N TYR A 466 -10.07 -12.39 6.19
CA TYR A 466 -9.85 -13.80 5.84
C TYR A 466 -9.27 -14.58 7.03
N ARG A 467 -8.30 -14.01 7.75
CA ARG A 467 -7.68 -14.64 8.93
C ARG A 467 -8.68 -14.87 10.07
N GLU A 468 -9.54 -13.90 10.35
CA GLU A 468 -10.58 -14.02 11.38
C GLU A 468 -11.66 -15.05 11.00
N GLU A 469 -12.05 -15.10 9.74
CA GLU A 469 -13.01 -16.10 9.26
C GLU A 469 -12.39 -17.51 9.24
N ALA A 470 -11.12 -17.65 8.87
CA ALA A 470 -10.37 -18.91 9.00
C ALA A 470 -10.26 -19.39 10.46
N PHE A 471 -10.04 -18.48 11.42
CA PHE A 471 -10.08 -18.81 12.85
C PHE A 471 -11.48 -19.23 13.34
N THR A 472 -12.53 -18.71 12.71
CA THR A 472 -13.93 -19.04 13.02
C THR A 472 -14.31 -20.39 12.42
N ALA A 473 -14.00 -20.65 11.14
CA ALA A 473 -14.21 -21.91 10.46
C ALA A 473 -13.42 -23.08 11.10
N LEU A 474 -12.15 -22.88 11.47
CA LEU A 474 -11.37 -23.87 12.23
C LEU A 474 -12.01 -24.19 13.59
N LYS A 475 -12.49 -23.17 14.31
CA LYS A 475 -13.16 -23.36 15.60
C LYS A 475 -14.50 -24.09 15.45
N ALA A 476 -15.27 -23.77 14.40
CA ALA A 476 -16.53 -24.42 14.09
C ALA A 476 -16.31 -25.90 13.71
N THR A 477 -15.37 -26.16 12.80
CA THR A 477 -15.06 -27.51 12.29
C THR A 477 -14.52 -28.43 13.38
N VAL A 478 -13.58 -27.97 14.21
CA VAL A 478 -13.09 -28.77 15.35
C VAL A 478 -14.20 -29.02 16.38
N LYS A 479 -15.12 -28.06 16.58
CA LYS A 479 -16.30 -28.30 17.45
C LYS A 479 -17.25 -29.33 16.82
N GLN A 480 -17.51 -29.23 15.52
CA GLN A 480 -18.44 -30.10 14.80
C GLN A 480 -17.94 -31.54 14.73
N THR A 481 -16.67 -31.76 14.36
CA THR A 481 -16.05 -33.11 14.35
C THR A 481 -16.04 -33.76 15.73
N VAL A 482 -15.81 -32.98 16.80
CA VAL A 482 -15.94 -33.47 18.18
C VAL A 482 -17.39 -33.84 18.51
N VAL A 483 -18.38 -33.04 18.10
CA VAL A 483 -19.81 -33.36 18.31
C VAL A 483 -20.22 -34.63 17.55
N GLU A 484 -19.78 -34.78 16.29
CA GLU A 484 -20.06 -35.96 15.46
C GLU A 484 -19.43 -37.23 16.06
N ALA A 485 -18.17 -37.17 16.46
CA ALA A 485 -17.47 -38.31 17.06
C ALA A 485 -18.01 -38.66 18.46
N VAL A 486 -18.47 -37.69 19.26
CA VAL A 486 -19.19 -37.92 20.52
C VAL A 486 -20.56 -38.56 20.25
N ALA A 487 -21.33 -38.05 19.29
CA ALA A 487 -22.63 -38.62 18.93
C ALA A 487 -22.54 -40.09 18.48
N ILE A 488 -21.50 -40.44 17.70
CA ILE A 488 -21.23 -41.84 17.29
C ILE A 488 -20.89 -42.74 18.49
N ALA A 489 -20.27 -42.19 19.55
CA ALA A 489 -19.95 -42.94 20.76
C ALA A 489 -21.17 -43.09 21.69
N ASP A 490 -21.93 -42.02 21.91
CA ASP A 490 -23.16 -41.98 22.71
C ASP A 490 -24.25 -42.92 22.14
N CYS A 491 -24.17 -43.34 20.87
CA CYS A 491 -25.00 -44.43 20.32
C CYS A 491 -24.82 -45.79 21.01
N ASN A 492 -23.72 -46.01 21.76
CA ASN A 492 -23.42 -47.30 22.40
C ASN A 492 -23.72 -47.33 23.92
N ASP A 493 -23.73 -46.17 24.58
CA ASP A 493 -23.89 -46.05 26.03
C ASP A 493 -25.16 -45.23 26.37
N THR A 494 -26.20 -45.91 26.86
CA THR A 494 -27.46 -45.26 27.27
C THR A 494 -27.29 -44.37 28.50
N GLU A 495 -27.81 -43.14 28.39
CA GLU A 495 -28.09 -42.19 29.47
C GLU A 495 -26.89 -41.75 30.35
N ASN A 496 -26.18 -40.71 29.89
CA ASN A 496 -25.37 -39.86 30.79
C ASN A 496 -25.58 -38.37 30.49
N ASN A 497 -26.23 -37.67 31.43
CA ASN A 497 -26.52 -36.23 31.36
C ASN A 497 -25.27 -35.37 31.67
N ALA A 498 -24.24 -35.47 30.82
CA ALA A 498 -23.09 -34.57 30.86
C ALA A 498 -23.43 -33.22 30.21
N SER A 499 -23.37 -32.13 30.98
CA SER A 499 -23.81 -30.78 30.55
C SER A 499 -22.81 -30.03 29.67
N SER A 500 -21.64 -30.61 29.42
CA SER A 500 -20.56 -30.00 28.63
C SER A 500 -19.95 -31.01 27.67
N LEU A 501 -19.70 -30.56 26.43
CA LEU A 501 -18.99 -31.34 25.41
C LEU A 501 -17.63 -31.84 25.93
N ALA A 502 -16.95 -31.06 26.78
CA ALA A 502 -15.67 -31.43 27.37
C ALA A 502 -15.78 -32.51 28.47
N ASP A 503 -16.97 -32.80 28.98
CA ASP A 503 -17.25 -33.90 29.90
C ASP A 503 -17.69 -35.15 29.13
N GLN A 504 -18.51 -35.01 28.07
CA GLN A 504 -18.82 -36.11 27.14
C GLN A 504 -17.54 -36.67 26.48
N MET A 505 -16.63 -35.81 26.04
CA MET A 505 -15.31 -36.20 25.52
C MET A 505 -14.44 -37.01 26.50
N ARG A 506 -14.74 -37.03 27.80
CA ARG A 506 -14.00 -37.83 28.81
C ARG A 506 -14.51 -39.27 28.91
N LEU A 507 -15.74 -39.53 28.50
CA LEU A 507 -16.34 -40.88 28.54
C LEU A 507 -15.81 -41.81 27.44
N LEU A 508 -15.32 -41.26 26.32
CA LEU A 508 -14.79 -42.03 25.19
C LEU A 508 -13.68 -43.02 25.62
N ASN A 509 -13.68 -44.24 25.08
CA ASN A 509 -12.58 -45.19 25.26
C ASN A 509 -11.34 -44.78 24.44
N TYR A 510 -10.15 -45.30 24.79
CA TYR A 510 -8.90 -44.99 24.07
C TYR A 510 -9.00 -45.10 22.52
N PRO A 511 -9.49 -46.20 21.92
CA PRO A 511 -9.57 -46.30 20.46
C PRO A 511 -10.55 -45.29 19.84
N GLN A 512 -11.69 -45.01 20.48
CA GLN A 512 -12.66 -44.01 20.03
C GLN A 512 -12.08 -42.59 20.11
N TRP A 513 -11.36 -42.28 21.18
CA TRP A 513 -10.68 -40.99 21.35
C TRP A 513 -9.51 -40.81 20.36
N MET A 514 -8.76 -41.88 20.08
CA MET A 514 -7.69 -41.86 19.08
C MET A 514 -8.22 -41.64 17.67
N GLU A 515 -9.36 -42.24 17.34
CA GLU A 515 -10.05 -42.03 16.06
C GLU A 515 -10.63 -40.61 15.95
N LEU A 516 -11.24 -40.08 17.03
CA LEU A 516 -11.63 -38.67 17.11
C LEU A 516 -10.43 -37.73 16.87
N LEU A 517 -9.27 -38.02 17.46
CA LEU A 517 -8.07 -37.21 17.29
C LEU A 517 -7.58 -37.20 15.82
N LYS A 518 -7.57 -38.36 15.17
CA LYS A 518 -7.27 -38.49 13.73
C LYS A 518 -8.25 -37.71 12.85
N GLN A 519 -9.55 -37.79 13.15
CA GLN A 519 -10.57 -37.05 12.42
C GLN A 519 -10.45 -35.53 12.61
N VAL A 520 -10.10 -35.07 13.82
CA VAL A 520 -9.76 -33.67 14.08
C VAL A 520 -8.53 -33.25 13.25
N PHE A 521 -7.43 -34.02 13.27
CA PHE A 521 -6.24 -33.74 12.47
C PHE A 521 -6.54 -33.69 10.97
N ALA A 522 -7.28 -34.67 10.43
CA ALA A 522 -7.69 -34.67 9.03
C ALA A 522 -8.54 -33.45 8.65
N SER A 523 -9.50 -33.06 9.50
CA SER A 523 -10.34 -31.87 9.25
C SER A 523 -9.55 -30.56 9.27
N VAL A 524 -8.56 -30.43 10.17
CA VAL A 524 -7.65 -29.28 10.22
C VAL A 524 -6.73 -29.28 9.00
N MET A 525 -6.22 -30.43 8.55
CA MET A 525 -5.42 -30.55 7.33
C MET A 525 -6.19 -30.14 6.07
N VAL A 526 -7.45 -30.56 5.91
CA VAL A 526 -8.28 -30.15 4.77
C VAL A 526 -8.49 -28.63 4.76
N LEU A 527 -8.76 -28.01 5.92
CA LEU A 527 -8.88 -26.56 6.01
C LEU A 527 -7.55 -25.84 5.73
N LEU A 528 -6.42 -26.33 6.24
CA LEU A 528 -5.11 -25.75 5.95
C LEU A 528 -4.77 -25.82 4.45
N ASN A 529 -5.06 -26.95 3.80
CA ASN A 529 -4.88 -27.10 2.36
C ASN A 529 -5.80 -26.17 1.56
N ARG A 530 -7.06 -25.98 1.97
CA ARG A 530 -7.95 -24.96 1.37
C ARG A 530 -7.42 -23.54 1.56
N THR A 531 -6.92 -23.18 2.74
CA THR A 531 -6.29 -21.87 2.96
C THR A 531 -4.98 -21.68 2.18
N LYS A 532 -4.26 -22.76 1.87
CA LYS A 532 -3.09 -22.73 0.97
C LYS A 532 -3.51 -22.59 -0.50
N ALA A 533 -4.57 -23.28 -0.93
CA ALA A 533 -5.10 -23.17 -2.29
C ALA A 533 -5.62 -21.74 -2.57
N SER A 534 -6.40 -21.16 -1.66
CA SER A 534 -6.81 -19.76 -1.78
C SER A 534 -5.63 -18.79 -1.72
N GLN A 535 -4.63 -19.03 -0.85
CA GLN A 535 -3.39 -18.23 -0.86
C GLN A 535 -2.63 -18.31 -2.19
N LEU A 536 -2.57 -19.49 -2.83
CA LEU A 536 -1.96 -19.66 -4.15
C LEU A 536 -2.76 -18.94 -5.23
N ALA A 537 -4.10 -18.97 -5.18
CA ALA A 537 -4.96 -18.21 -6.07
C ALA A 537 -4.79 -16.69 -5.88
N PHE A 538 -4.77 -16.20 -4.62
CA PHE A 538 -4.46 -14.80 -4.30
C PHE A 538 -3.07 -14.40 -4.85
N HIS A 539 -2.05 -15.25 -4.66
CA HIS A 539 -0.71 -14.98 -5.15
C HIS A 539 -0.62 -14.97 -6.68
N GLY A 540 -1.26 -15.92 -7.36
CA GLY A 540 -1.36 -15.99 -8.82
C GLY A 540 -2.05 -14.77 -9.42
N LEU A 541 -3.16 -14.34 -8.82
CA LEU A 541 -3.86 -13.11 -9.23
C LEU A 541 -2.96 -11.88 -9.11
N VAL A 542 -2.31 -11.67 -7.97
CA VAL A 542 -1.50 -10.46 -7.76
C VAL A 542 -0.22 -10.50 -8.61
N THR A 543 0.39 -11.67 -8.83
CA THR A 543 1.51 -11.81 -9.77
C THR A 543 1.11 -11.57 -11.22
N ASN A 544 -0.09 -12.00 -11.65
CA ASN A 544 -0.62 -11.68 -12.98
C ASN A 544 -0.84 -10.17 -13.15
N ILE A 545 -1.42 -9.48 -12.17
CA ILE A 545 -1.58 -8.01 -12.18
C ILE A 545 -0.21 -7.30 -12.32
N MET A 546 0.80 -7.73 -11.57
CA MET A 546 2.16 -7.19 -11.68
C MET A 546 2.84 -7.56 -13.01
N GLY A 547 2.55 -8.72 -13.59
CA GLY A 547 3.05 -9.15 -14.90
C GLY A 547 2.51 -8.30 -16.05
N MET A 548 1.21 -7.98 -16.00
CA MET A 548 0.54 -7.04 -16.90
C MET A 548 1.13 -5.62 -16.73
N ALA A 549 1.25 -5.13 -15.48
CA ALA A 549 1.85 -3.85 -15.16
C ALA A 549 3.31 -3.69 -15.64
N ALA A 550 4.07 -4.80 -15.69
CA ALA A 550 5.45 -4.84 -16.17
C ALA A 550 5.57 -5.02 -17.69
N GLY A 551 4.47 -5.07 -18.45
CA GLY A 551 4.45 -5.22 -19.90
C GLY A 551 5.01 -6.56 -20.41
N LYS A 552 5.07 -7.60 -19.56
CA LYS A 552 5.66 -8.90 -19.91
C LYS A 552 4.64 -9.82 -20.56
N ASN A 553 4.33 -9.57 -21.84
CA ASN A 553 3.62 -10.54 -22.65
C ASN A 553 4.47 -11.81 -22.88
N LYS A 554 4.11 -12.89 -22.16
CA LYS A 554 4.16 -14.30 -22.59
C LYS A 554 5.47 -14.82 -23.20
N ALA A 555 6.62 -14.56 -22.58
CA ALA A 555 7.92 -15.07 -23.05
C ALA A 555 8.97 -15.39 -21.95
N CYS A 556 8.58 -15.51 -20.67
CA CYS A 556 9.56 -15.69 -19.58
C CYS A 556 9.05 -16.54 -18.38
N SER A 557 8.30 -17.61 -18.64
CA SER A 557 8.11 -18.72 -17.68
C SER A 557 9.29 -19.70 -17.73
N ASP A 558 9.75 -20.02 -18.93
CA ASP A 558 10.57 -21.22 -19.17
C ASP A 558 12.05 -21.05 -18.77
N ALA A 559 12.54 -19.81 -18.67
CA ALA A 559 13.95 -19.51 -18.38
C ALA A 559 14.27 -19.37 -16.88
N ALA A 560 13.26 -19.17 -16.02
CA ALA A 560 13.48 -18.95 -14.58
C ALA A 560 13.52 -20.25 -13.76
N MET A 561 12.92 -21.33 -14.26
CA MET A 561 12.80 -22.61 -13.53
C MET A 561 14.08 -23.47 -13.55
N ALA A 562 15.11 -23.10 -14.32
CA ALA A 562 16.35 -23.86 -14.40
C ALA A 562 17.31 -23.69 -13.20
N ALA A 563 16.98 -22.85 -12.20
CA ALA A 563 17.89 -22.44 -11.14
C ALA A 563 17.49 -22.87 -9.71
N SER A 564 16.31 -23.44 -9.50
CA SER A 564 15.83 -23.93 -8.20
C SER A 564 15.25 -25.34 -8.33
N GLY A 565 16.11 -26.34 -8.16
CA GLY A 565 15.70 -27.75 -8.16
C GLY A 565 15.02 -28.14 -6.85
N GLU A 566 13.72 -27.88 -6.74
CA GLU A 566 12.82 -28.59 -5.83
C GLU A 566 11.64 -29.13 -6.63
N ASP A 567 11.57 -30.46 -6.74
CA ASP A 567 10.57 -31.19 -7.50
C ASP A 567 9.27 -31.28 -6.70
N VAL A 568 8.33 -30.36 -6.97
CA VAL A 568 6.97 -30.36 -6.40
C VAL A 568 5.98 -30.21 -7.54
N GLY A 569 5.03 -31.15 -7.59
CA GLY A 569 4.18 -31.40 -8.76
C GLY A 569 3.41 -30.19 -9.29
N GLU A 570 3.24 -30.21 -10.61
CA GLU A 570 2.48 -29.25 -11.42
C GLU A 570 1.16 -28.88 -10.76
N THR A 571 1.07 -27.64 -10.26
CA THR A 571 -0.20 -27.02 -9.87
C THR A 571 -0.55 -26.03 -10.96
N GLU A 572 -1.52 -26.37 -11.81
CA GLU A 572 -1.98 -25.49 -12.90
C GLU A 572 -2.48 -24.16 -12.33
N TYR A 573 -1.78 -23.07 -12.68
CA TYR A 573 -2.24 -21.73 -12.36
C TYR A 573 -3.35 -21.32 -13.34
N LEU A 574 -4.57 -21.09 -12.84
CA LEU A 574 -5.69 -20.66 -13.69
C LEU A 574 -5.39 -19.30 -14.37
N HIS A 575 -5.60 -19.28 -15.69
CA HIS A 575 -5.33 -18.14 -16.56
C HIS A 575 -6.60 -17.31 -16.78
N VAL A 576 -6.83 -16.31 -15.92
CA VAL A 576 -7.91 -15.32 -16.13
C VAL A 576 -7.45 -14.27 -17.13
N SER A 577 -8.20 -14.10 -18.22
CA SER A 577 -7.87 -13.18 -19.32
C SER A 577 -8.47 -11.79 -19.05
N LEU A 578 -7.73 -10.92 -18.38
CA LEU A 578 -8.08 -9.49 -18.24
C LEU A 578 -7.49 -8.68 -19.41
N SER A 579 -8.24 -7.67 -19.87
CA SER A 579 -7.90 -6.83 -21.03
C SER A 579 -6.68 -5.93 -20.79
N GLU A 580 -5.97 -5.58 -21.87
CA GLU A 580 -4.63 -4.94 -21.85
C GLU A 580 -4.57 -3.51 -21.26
N ASP A 581 -5.72 -2.84 -21.04
CA ASP A 581 -5.82 -1.42 -20.63
C ASP A 581 -6.00 -1.19 -19.11
N VAL A 582 -5.39 -2.02 -18.25
CA VAL A 582 -5.43 -1.80 -16.78
C VAL A 582 -4.21 -1.00 -16.32
N ASP A 583 -4.43 0.29 -16.04
CA ASP A 583 -3.42 1.18 -15.43
C ASP A 583 -2.88 0.60 -14.10
N VAL A 584 -1.59 0.83 -13.82
CA VAL A 584 -0.87 0.22 -12.70
C VAL A 584 -1.28 0.84 -11.35
N MET A 585 -2.15 0.15 -10.61
CA MET A 585 -2.72 0.64 -9.34
C MET A 585 -1.96 0.22 -8.07
N ILE A 586 -0.94 -0.67 -8.13
CA ILE A 586 -0.25 -1.17 -6.92
C ILE A 586 1.24 -0.88 -7.01
N THR A 587 1.85 -0.32 -5.95
CA THR A 587 3.30 -0.13 -5.90
C THR A 587 4.02 -1.45 -5.55
N SER A 588 5.24 -1.66 -6.08
CA SER A 588 6.04 -2.86 -5.76
C SER A 588 6.23 -3.09 -4.25
N ALA A 589 6.30 -2.01 -3.46
CA ALA A 589 6.45 -2.10 -2.01
C ALA A 589 5.15 -2.46 -1.27
N GLU A 590 3.97 -2.25 -1.87
CA GLU A 590 2.68 -2.72 -1.36
C GLU A 590 2.44 -4.19 -1.76
N TYR A 591 2.88 -4.57 -2.96
CA TYR A 591 2.93 -5.97 -3.41
C TYR A 591 3.75 -6.84 -2.43
N ASP A 592 4.99 -6.46 -2.14
CA ASP A 592 5.87 -7.23 -1.25
C ASP A 592 5.26 -7.37 0.16
N LYS A 593 4.62 -6.31 0.66
CA LYS A 593 3.89 -6.34 1.95
C LYS A 593 2.71 -7.29 1.91
N ALA A 594 1.86 -7.23 0.87
CA ALA A 594 0.73 -8.14 0.73
C ALA A 594 1.19 -9.61 0.64
N GLN A 595 2.29 -9.89 -0.07
CA GLN A 595 2.88 -11.23 -0.16
C GLN A 595 3.41 -11.74 1.19
N VAL A 596 4.02 -10.86 2.00
CA VAL A 596 4.44 -11.20 3.38
C VAL A 596 3.22 -11.46 4.26
N CYS A 597 2.22 -10.57 4.27
CA CYS A 597 1.02 -10.73 5.10
C CYS A 597 0.20 -11.98 4.74
N LEU A 598 0.09 -12.34 3.45
CA LEU A 598 -0.55 -13.60 3.01
C LEU A 598 0.20 -14.85 3.53
N ARG A 599 1.54 -14.78 3.63
CA ARG A 599 2.36 -15.88 4.16
C ARG A 599 2.26 -15.97 5.70
N GLU A 600 2.27 -14.82 6.38
CA GLU A 600 2.06 -14.72 7.83
C GLU A 600 0.65 -15.20 8.23
N MET A 601 -0.36 -14.94 7.39
CA MET A 601 -1.72 -15.45 7.56
C MET A 601 -1.76 -16.98 7.61
N LEU A 602 -1.12 -17.68 6.65
CA LEU A 602 -1.06 -19.16 6.67
C LEU A 602 -0.38 -19.67 7.95
N TYR A 603 0.72 -19.04 8.38
CA TYR A 603 1.38 -19.38 9.64
C TYR A 603 0.46 -19.19 10.85
N ALA A 604 -0.27 -18.08 10.91
CA ALA A 604 -1.20 -17.81 12.00
C ALA A 604 -2.38 -18.80 12.04
N VAL A 605 -2.90 -19.20 10.87
CA VAL A 605 -3.95 -20.23 10.74
C VAL A 605 -3.44 -21.60 11.19
N SER A 606 -2.21 -21.99 10.84
CA SER A 606 -1.58 -23.22 11.33
C SER A 606 -1.34 -23.22 12.84
N ASP A 607 -0.72 -22.16 13.39
CA ASP A 607 -0.47 -22.03 14.83
C ASP A 607 -1.80 -22.08 15.63
N TYR A 608 -2.86 -21.44 15.12
CA TYR A 608 -4.19 -21.50 15.72
C TYR A 608 -4.86 -22.90 15.61
N GLY A 609 -4.67 -23.60 14.49
CA GLY A 609 -5.11 -24.99 14.32
C GLY A 609 -4.46 -25.93 15.34
N HIS A 610 -3.16 -25.78 15.56
CA HIS A 610 -2.44 -26.51 16.60
C HIS A 610 -2.91 -26.14 18.01
N ASP A 611 -3.14 -24.87 18.29
CA ASP A 611 -3.73 -24.40 19.56
C ASP A 611 -5.12 -24.97 19.84
N ARG A 612 -5.91 -25.29 18.81
CA ARG A 612 -7.20 -25.98 18.94
C ARG A 612 -7.02 -27.46 19.24
N CYS A 613 -6.07 -28.14 18.58
CA CYS A 613 -5.68 -29.52 18.88
C CYS A 613 -5.14 -29.65 20.32
N VAL A 614 -4.30 -28.70 20.75
CA VAL A 614 -3.80 -28.58 22.14
C VAL A 614 -4.95 -28.44 23.15
N LYS A 615 -6.01 -27.69 22.82
CA LYS A 615 -7.20 -27.56 23.69
C LYS A 615 -7.99 -28.87 23.78
N VAL A 616 -8.11 -29.63 22.70
CA VAL A 616 -8.70 -30.98 22.68
C VAL A 616 -7.89 -31.95 23.55
N MET A 617 -6.55 -31.98 23.39
CA MET A 617 -5.68 -32.81 24.24
C MET A 617 -5.76 -32.41 25.72
N ASN A 618 -5.66 -31.12 26.03
CA ASN A 618 -5.71 -30.62 27.42
C ASN A 618 -7.08 -30.84 28.09
N ALA A 619 -8.19 -30.86 27.32
CA ALA A 619 -9.50 -31.21 27.87
C ALA A 619 -9.56 -32.66 28.36
N ARG A 620 -8.87 -33.59 27.67
CA ARG A 620 -8.75 -35.00 28.06
C ARG A 620 -7.64 -35.25 29.09
N ALA A 621 -6.58 -34.44 29.09
CA ALA A 621 -5.45 -34.56 30.02
C ALA A 621 -5.83 -34.33 31.49
N LYS A 622 -6.87 -33.52 31.76
CA LYS A 622 -7.26 -33.10 33.12
C LYS A 622 -7.63 -34.24 34.08
N ASP A 623 -8.14 -35.36 33.57
CA ASP A 623 -8.49 -36.53 34.40
C ASP A 623 -7.29 -37.43 34.73
N GLY A 624 -6.09 -37.08 34.24
CA GLY A 624 -4.93 -37.98 34.26
C GLY A 624 -5.10 -39.19 33.34
N PHE A 625 -6.06 -39.18 32.41
CA PHE A 625 -6.26 -40.26 31.44
C PHE A 625 -5.00 -40.47 30.58
N LEU A 626 -4.40 -39.39 30.07
CA LEU A 626 -3.15 -39.44 29.32
C LEU A 626 -1.95 -39.90 30.17
N ASP A 627 -2.03 -39.74 31.50
CA ASP A 627 -1.01 -40.22 32.44
C ASP A 627 -1.17 -41.73 32.76
N ARG A 628 -2.25 -42.38 32.28
CA ARG A 628 -2.57 -43.81 32.46
C ARG A 628 -2.39 -44.67 31.20
N LEU A 629 -2.02 -44.08 30.07
CA LEU A 629 -1.75 -44.80 28.82
C LEU A 629 -0.63 -45.83 28.99
N SER A 630 -0.79 -46.98 28.35
CA SER A 630 0.31 -47.94 28.19
C SER A 630 1.39 -47.40 27.25
N SER A 631 2.58 -48.01 27.30
CA SER A 631 3.70 -47.66 26.41
C SER A 631 3.27 -47.68 24.93
N SER A 632 2.67 -48.78 24.47
CA SER A 632 2.19 -48.94 23.08
C SER A 632 1.15 -47.89 22.66
N GLU A 633 0.21 -47.55 23.55
CA GLU A 633 -0.81 -46.52 23.29
C GLU A 633 -0.18 -45.11 23.23
N PHE A 634 0.86 -44.86 24.01
CA PHE A 634 1.62 -43.62 23.93
C PHE A 634 2.43 -43.53 22.63
N VAL A 635 3.05 -44.61 22.14
CA VAL A 635 3.77 -44.60 20.85
C VAL A 635 2.83 -44.25 19.70
N ILE A 636 1.64 -44.88 19.66
CA ILE A 636 0.62 -44.64 18.63
C ILE A 636 0.15 -43.17 18.65
N LEU A 637 -0.04 -42.60 19.84
CA LEU A 637 -0.37 -41.19 20.02
C LEU A 637 0.77 -40.26 19.56
N SER A 638 2.00 -40.57 19.97
CA SER A 638 3.20 -39.80 19.65
C SER A 638 3.48 -39.75 18.14
N ARG A 639 3.37 -40.90 17.45
CA ARG A 639 3.51 -40.98 15.99
C ARG A 639 2.44 -40.16 15.29
N CYS A 640 1.16 -40.35 15.62
CA CYS A 640 0.07 -39.60 15.01
C CYS A 640 0.17 -38.08 15.20
N ILE A 641 0.78 -37.61 16.30
CA ILE A 641 1.06 -36.18 16.52
C ILE A 641 2.25 -35.71 15.67
N GLU A 642 3.34 -36.47 15.61
CA GLU A 642 4.50 -36.11 14.78
C GLU A 642 4.19 -36.17 13.28
N ASP A 643 3.38 -37.14 12.83
CA ASP A 643 2.86 -37.24 11.46
C ASP A 643 2.07 -35.96 11.10
N PHE A 644 1.09 -35.58 11.93
CA PHE A 644 0.31 -34.35 11.72
C PHE A 644 1.16 -33.06 11.79
N VAL A 645 2.18 -33.01 12.65
CA VAL A 645 3.11 -31.86 12.70
C VAL A 645 4.02 -31.85 11.46
N SER A 646 4.40 -33.00 10.91
CA SER A 646 5.14 -33.12 9.65
C SER A 646 4.29 -32.68 8.45
N ASP A 647 3.03 -33.12 8.39
CA ASP A 647 2.09 -32.75 7.33
C ASP A 647 1.82 -31.24 7.33
N THR A 648 1.59 -30.64 8.51
CA THR A 648 1.43 -29.18 8.64
C THR A 648 2.72 -28.40 8.36
N GLU A 649 3.89 -28.95 8.72
CA GLU A 649 5.20 -28.42 8.32
C GLU A 649 5.38 -28.42 6.80
N GLN A 650 4.94 -29.46 6.09
CA GLN A 650 5.00 -29.53 4.63
C GLN A 650 4.01 -28.58 3.95
N VAL A 651 2.80 -28.42 4.51
CA VAL A 651 1.81 -27.48 3.99
C VAL A 651 2.29 -26.04 4.16
N CYS A 652 2.79 -25.67 5.34
CA CYS A 652 3.11 -24.28 5.67
C CYS A 652 4.57 -23.88 5.41
N GLY A 653 5.53 -24.82 5.44
CA GLY A 653 6.96 -24.52 5.40
C GLY A 653 7.55 -23.99 6.72
N ARG A 654 6.81 -24.05 7.83
CA ARG A 654 7.24 -23.56 9.16
C ARG A 654 6.90 -24.56 10.25
N LYS A 655 7.87 -24.82 11.14
CA LYS A 655 7.69 -25.67 12.32
C LYS A 655 6.93 -24.94 13.41
N SER A 656 5.75 -25.46 13.77
CA SER A 656 4.94 -24.94 14.87
C SER A 656 5.15 -25.79 16.13
N MET A 657 5.33 -25.13 17.28
CA MET A 657 5.86 -25.75 18.49
C MET A 657 4.82 -26.04 19.58
N SER A 658 3.58 -25.56 19.45
CA SER A 658 2.57 -25.66 20.52
C SER A 658 2.16 -27.11 20.80
N LEU A 659 1.88 -27.90 19.75
CA LEU A 659 1.49 -29.30 19.89
C LEU A 659 2.66 -30.19 20.37
N ARG A 660 3.86 -30.02 19.79
CA ARG A 660 5.09 -30.71 20.26
C ARG A 660 5.42 -30.37 21.72
N GLY A 661 5.18 -29.14 22.17
CA GLY A 661 5.37 -28.75 23.56
C GLY A 661 4.46 -29.52 24.53
N VAL A 662 3.21 -29.78 24.14
CA VAL A 662 2.28 -30.61 24.92
C VAL A 662 2.69 -32.08 24.89
N LEU A 663 3.06 -32.61 23.72
CA LEU A 663 3.57 -33.97 23.59
C LEU A 663 4.81 -34.19 24.48
N GLN A 664 5.77 -33.25 24.47
CA GLN A 664 6.98 -33.35 25.30
C GLN A 664 6.65 -33.30 26.80
N ASN A 665 5.72 -32.44 27.23
CA ASN A 665 5.30 -32.41 28.63
C ASN A 665 4.65 -33.74 29.05
N GLN A 666 3.81 -34.32 28.18
CA GLN A 666 3.18 -35.62 28.44
C GLN A 666 4.20 -36.77 28.40
N ALA A 667 5.19 -36.73 27.50
CA ALA A 667 6.30 -37.67 27.46
C ALA A 667 7.12 -37.63 28.74
N ASN A 668 7.46 -36.44 29.25
CA ASN A 668 8.20 -36.28 30.50
C ASN A 668 7.43 -36.87 31.70
N LYS A 669 6.10 -36.67 31.77
CA LYS A 669 5.26 -37.31 32.80
C LYS A 669 5.22 -38.83 32.67
N PHE A 670 5.05 -39.33 31.44
CA PHE A 670 5.07 -40.77 31.16
C PHE A 670 6.41 -41.40 31.58
N VAL A 671 7.54 -40.80 31.21
CA VAL A 671 8.89 -41.25 31.59
C VAL A 671 9.10 -41.21 33.10
N ALA A 672 8.65 -40.15 33.79
CA ALA A 672 8.71 -40.07 35.25
C ALA A 672 7.91 -41.19 35.93
N ARG A 673 6.67 -41.46 35.47
CA ARG A 673 5.84 -42.55 35.98
C ARG A 673 6.46 -43.93 35.68
N PHE A 674 6.89 -44.15 34.45
CA PHE A 674 7.54 -45.39 34.01
C PHE A 674 8.78 -45.70 34.84
N HIS A 675 9.60 -44.68 35.12
CA HIS A 675 10.75 -44.80 35.99
C HIS A 675 10.38 -45.15 37.43
N GLU A 676 9.42 -44.43 38.04
CA GLU A 676 8.98 -44.72 39.40
C GLU A 676 8.37 -46.12 39.52
N GLU A 677 7.57 -46.59 38.56
CA GLU A 677 7.03 -47.95 38.57
C GLU A 677 8.15 -49.00 38.55
N ARG A 678 9.16 -48.81 37.70
CA ARG A 678 10.30 -49.75 37.60
C ARG A 678 11.25 -49.67 38.79
N LYS A 679 11.48 -48.48 39.35
CA LYS A 679 12.29 -48.26 40.55
C LYS A 679 11.65 -48.90 41.78
N ASN A 680 10.35 -48.68 41.99
CA ASN A 680 9.59 -49.30 43.09
C ASN A 680 9.51 -50.82 42.93
N LYS A 681 9.24 -51.32 41.73
CA LYS A 681 9.25 -52.78 41.44
C LYS A 681 10.63 -53.40 41.69
N LEU A 682 11.71 -52.76 41.24
CA LEU A 682 13.07 -53.28 41.45
C LEU A 682 13.45 -53.27 42.93
N SER A 683 13.15 -52.20 43.67
CA SER A 683 13.39 -52.14 45.12
C SER A 683 12.64 -53.25 45.87
N LEU A 684 11.36 -53.48 45.54
CA LEU A 684 10.54 -54.51 46.17
C LEU A 684 11.07 -55.93 45.90
N ILE A 685 11.51 -56.22 44.67
CA ILE A 685 12.07 -57.54 44.33
C ILE A 685 13.42 -57.72 45.02
N LEU A 686 14.27 -56.69 45.06
CA LEU A 686 15.60 -56.75 45.67
C LEU A 686 15.55 -56.87 47.20
N ASP A 687 14.63 -56.17 47.87
CA ASP A 687 14.45 -56.25 49.31
C ASP A 687 13.89 -57.60 49.79
N ASN A 688 13.30 -58.40 48.88
CA ASN A 688 12.83 -59.77 49.13
C ASN A 688 13.81 -60.85 48.62
N GLU A 689 14.95 -60.47 48.03
CA GLU A 689 15.85 -61.40 47.35
C GLU A 689 16.63 -62.28 48.35
N ARG A 690 16.62 -63.59 48.08
CA ARG A 690 17.24 -64.62 48.93
C ARG A 690 18.66 -65.00 48.50
N TRP A 691 19.15 -64.44 47.39
CA TRP A 691 20.50 -64.65 46.84
C TRP A 691 20.78 -66.14 46.59
N ARG A 692 19.81 -66.79 45.96
CA ARG A 692 19.92 -68.16 45.47
C ARG A 692 20.02 -68.15 43.95
N GLN A 693 20.75 -69.10 43.39
CA GLN A 693 20.78 -69.35 41.96
C GLN A 693 19.35 -69.60 41.48
N ALA A 694 18.90 -68.84 40.49
CA ALA A 694 17.57 -68.93 39.91
C ALA A 694 17.63 -69.74 38.61
N ASP A 695 16.62 -70.58 38.38
CA ASP A 695 16.44 -71.24 37.09
C ASP A 695 16.03 -70.19 36.05
N VAL A 696 16.76 -70.14 34.93
CA VAL A 696 16.57 -69.17 33.84
C VAL A 696 15.45 -69.66 32.92
N PRO A 697 14.34 -68.90 32.77
CA PRO A 697 13.31 -69.21 31.78
C PRO A 697 13.81 -68.94 30.36
N ALA A 698 13.35 -69.73 29.39
CA ALA A 698 13.74 -69.60 27.99
C ALA A 698 13.56 -68.18 27.44
N GLU A 699 12.46 -67.48 27.79
CA GLU A 699 12.20 -66.09 27.38
C GLU A 699 13.37 -65.12 27.70
N PHE A 700 14.12 -65.35 28.78
CA PHE A 700 15.29 -64.52 29.14
C PHE A 700 16.55 -64.94 28.40
N GLN A 701 16.76 -66.23 28.16
CA GLN A 701 17.87 -66.69 27.32
C GLN A 701 17.69 -66.23 25.88
N ASP A 702 16.46 -66.27 25.35
CA ASP A 702 16.13 -65.79 24.00
C ASP A 702 16.35 -64.28 23.89
N LEU A 703 15.94 -63.50 24.90
CA LEU A 703 16.20 -62.05 24.97
C LEU A 703 17.70 -61.73 24.98
N VAL A 704 18.50 -62.44 25.79
CA VAL A 704 19.96 -62.22 25.84
C VAL A 704 20.63 -62.65 24.54
N SER A 705 20.21 -63.77 23.96
CA SER A 705 20.73 -64.26 22.67
C SER A 705 20.37 -63.31 21.52
N HIS A 706 19.17 -62.72 21.54
CA HIS A 706 18.73 -61.70 20.57
C HIS A 706 19.62 -60.46 20.66
N VAL A 707 19.78 -59.88 21.85
CA VAL A 707 20.61 -58.68 22.09
C VAL A 707 22.05 -58.89 21.62
N ILE A 708 22.64 -60.07 21.86
CA ILE A 708 24.01 -60.40 21.43
C ILE A 708 24.10 -60.59 19.91
N ASN A 709 23.10 -61.18 19.27
CA ASN A 709 23.12 -61.48 17.84
C ASN A 709 22.74 -60.31 16.93
N THR A 710 21.82 -59.43 17.35
CA THR A 710 21.34 -58.31 16.52
C THR A 710 21.93 -56.95 16.91
N GLY A 711 22.65 -56.86 18.03
CA GLY A 711 23.19 -55.61 18.58
C GLY A 711 22.12 -54.57 18.94
N THR A 712 20.84 -54.94 18.91
CA THR A 712 19.69 -54.04 19.06
C THR A 712 18.87 -54.46 20.28
N LEU A 713 18.72 -53.56 21.24
CA LEU A 713 18.07 -53.78 22.53
C LEU A 713 16.54 -53.63 22.43
N THR A 714 15.93 -54.37 21.49
CA THR A 714 14.47 -54.47 21.33
C THR A 714 13.94 -55.74 22.00
N LEU A 715 12.70 -55.68 22.50
CA LEU A 715 12.01 -56.88 22.97
C LEU A 715 11.68 -57.78 21.77
N PRO A 716 12.07 -59.07 21.75
CA PRO A 716 11.68 -59.95 20.66
C PRO A 716 10.16 -60.11 20.64
N GLU A 717 9.55 -59.96 19.47
CA GLU A 717 8.11 -60.19 19.29
C GLU A 717 7.76 -61.60 19.74
N LYS A 718 6.74 -61.73 20.60
CA LYS A 718 6.23 -63.05 21.01
C LYS A 718 5.70 -63.77 19.79
N LYS A 719 6.45 -64.76 19.30
CA LYS A 719 5.96 -65.74 18.31
C LYS A 719 4.77 -66.50 18.91
N SER A 720 3.57 -66.02 18.58
CA SER A 720 2.28 -66.59 18.98
C SER A 720 2.00 -67.88 18.20
N GLY A 721 2.82 -68.92 18.42
CA GLY A 721 2.65 -70.19 17.73
C GLY A 721 3.83 -71.14 17.81
N THR A 722 4.09 -71.71 18.99
CA THR A 722 4.42 -73.15 19.17
C THR A 722 4.50 -73.46 20.66
N GLY A 723 3.82 -74.53 21.11
CA GLY A 723 3.91 -75.02 22.49
C GLY A 723 5.19 -75.81 22.75
N SER A 724 6.37 -75.19 22.60
CA SER A 724 7.64 -75.81 22.99
C SER A 724 7.74 -75.87 24.51
N THR A 725 7.84 -77.08 25.05
CA THR A 725 8.10 -77.37 26.46
C THR A 725 9.17 -76.45 27.05
N GLN A 726 8.81 -75.66 28.06
CA GLN A 726 9.72 -74.73 28.74
C GLN A 726 10.81 -75.50 29.52
N THR A 727 11.93 -75.80 28.86
CA THR A 727 13.13 -76.27 29.56
C THR A 727 13.85 -75.08 30.17
N THR A 728 13.72 -74.90 31.50
CA THR A 728 14.53 -73.95 32.24
C THR A 728 16.00 -74.40 32.28
N LYS A 729 16.93 -73.44 32.22
CA LYS A 729 18.38 -73.70 32.31
C LYS A 729 18.93 -73.20 33.65
N GLN A 730 19.90 -73.90 34.22
CA GLN A 730 20.53 -73.50 35.50
C GLN A 730 21.55 -72.34 35.36
N TYR A 731 21.97 -72.05 34.13
CA TYR A 731 22.93 -71.02 33.77
C TYR A 731 22.39 -70.18 32.61
N LEU A 732 22.70 -68.88 32.64
CA LEU A 732 22.49 -67.96 31.53
C LEU A 732 23.75 -67.95 30.66
N TYR A 733 23.60 -68.15 29.36
CA TYR A 733 24.69 -68.08 28.39
C TYR A 733 24.74 -66.69 27.77
N ALA A 734 25.86 -65.98 27.92
CA ALA A 734 26.10 -64.68 27.30
C ALA A 734 27.44 -64.70 26.55
N GLY A 735 27.38 -64.89 25.23
CA GLY A 735 28.56 -65.21 24.43
C GLY A 735 29.11 -66.59 24.83
N ASP A 736 30.42 -66.66 25.06
CA ASP A 736 31.13 -67.88 25.47
C ASP A 736 31.16 -68.10 27.00
N GLU A 737 30.61 -67.19 27.81
CA GLU A 737 30.61 -67.31 29.28
C GLU A 737 29.27 -67.81 29.88
N GLU A 738 29.39 -68.67 30.90
CA GLU A 738 28.28 -69.17 31.72
C GLU A 738 28.08 -68.31 32.97
N PHE A 739 26.90 -67.71 33.12
CA PHE A 739 26.54 -66.89 34.29
C PHE A 739 25.55 -67.61 35.22
N ALA A 740 25.98 -67.82 36.46
CA ALA A 740 25.08 -68.19 37.56
C ALA A 740 24.35 -66.94 38.06
N VAL A 741 23.03 -66.86 37.83
CA VAL A 741 22.24 -65.64 38.01
C VAL A 741 21.18 -65.73 39.12
N VAL A 742 20.69 -64.57 39.54
CA VAL A 742 19.66 -64.37 40.56
C VAL A 742 18.45 -63.66 39.91
N GLY A 743 17.23 -63.94 40.38
CA GLY A 743 15.99 -63.47 39.75
C GLY A 743 15.87 -61.94 39.62
N THR A 744 16.36 -61.19 40.62
CA THR A 744 16.49 -59.72 40.56
C THR A 744 17.24 -59.21 39.34
N VAL A 745 18.32 -59.87 38.93
CA VAL A 745 19.17 -59.42 37.81
C VAL A 745 18.55 -59.72 36.47
N LEU A 746 17.88 -60.86 36.33
CA LEU A 746 17.07 -61.15 35.13
C LEU A 746 15.99 -60.07 34.94
N MET A 747 15.36 -59.65 36.03
CA MET A 747 14.39 -58.55 36.00
C MET A 747 15.04 -57.19 35.71
N LEU A 748 16.25 -56.91 36.21
CA LEU A 748 16.99 -55.69 35.87
C LEU A 748 17.38 -55.64 34.39
N VAL A 749 17.93 -56.73 33.83
CA VAL A 749 18.27 -56.82 32.40
C VAL A 749 17.03 -56.61 31.53
N LYS A 750 15.89 -57.23 31.90
CA LYS A 750 14.61 -56.96 31.23
C LYS A 750 14.21 -55.49 31.33
N MET A 751 14.35 -54.84 32.49
CA MET A 751 14.10 -53.41 32.61
C MET A 751 15.04 -52.59 31.71
N MET A 752 16.34 -52.91 31.65
CA MET A 752 17.30 -52.21 30.77
C MET A 752 16.86 -52.26 29.30
N VAL A 753 16.37 -53.41 28.81
CA VAL A 753 15.79 -53.54 27.46
C VAL A 753 14.50 -52.73 27.32
N GLU A 754 13.59 -52.74 28.31
CA GLU A 754 12.38 -51.91 28.30
C GLU A 754 12.71 -50.39 28.21
N TYR A 755 13.78 -49.91 28.87
CA TYR A 755 14.26 -48.52 28.69
C TYR A 755 14.80 -48.26 27.28
N CYS A 756 15.53 -49.21 26.69
CA CYS A 756 16.09 -49.04 25.34
C CYS A 756 14.99 -49.05 24.26
N GLN A 757 13.93 -49.85 24.45
CA GLN A 757 12.72 -49.81 23.64
C GLN A 757 12.02 -48.44 23.73
N CYS A 758 11.81 -47.92 24.95
CA CYS A 758 11.24 -46.58 25.17
C CYS A 758 12.04 -45.44 24.51
N VAL A 759 13.35 -45.60 24.30
CA VAL A 759 14.20 -44.63 23.58
C VAL A 759 13.93 -44.63 22.07
N VAL A 760 13.71 -45.81 21.48
CA VAL A 760 13.29 -45.93 20.06
C VAL A 760 11.88 -45.35 19.87
N ASP A 761 10.99 -45.60 20.82
CA ASP A 761 9.60 -45.18 20.75
C ASP A 761 9.38 -43.69 21.04
N ILE A 762 10.25 -43.07 21.86
CA ILE A 762 10.16 -41.64 22.24
C ILE A 762 11.55 -40.96 22.14
N PRO A 763 12.07 -40.70 20.93
CA PRO A 763 13.43 -40.16 20.75
C PRO A 763 13.65 -38.81 21.44
N SER A 764 12.61 -37.98 21.58
CA SER A 764 12.71 -36.67 22.23
C SER A 764 12.96 -36.74 23.74
N ALA A 765 12.61 -37.86 24.40
CA ALA A 765 12.80 -38.08 25.84
C ALA A 765 14.10 -38.83 26.19
N THR A 766 14.90 -39.22 25.19
CA THR A 766 16.19 -39.93 25.33
C THR A 766 17.11 -39.39 26.45
N PRO A 767 17.36 -38.07 26.62
CA PRO A 767 18.25 -37.59 27.67
C PRO A 767 17.69 -37.74 29.11
N ASP A 768 16.38 -37.68 29.32
CA ASP A 768 15.77 -37.99 30.62
C ASP A 768 15.82 -39.51 30.85
N LEU A 769 15.37 -40.32 29.87
CA LEU A 769 15.44 -41.79 29.91
C LEU A 769 16.85 -42.31 30.25
N LEU A 770 17.91 -41.71 29.68
CA LEU A 770 19.30 -41.99 30.03
C LEU A 770 19.58 -41.73 31.52
N THR A 771 19.20 -40.56 32.01
CA THR A 771 19.41 -40.15 33.40
C THR A 771 18.63 -41.04 34.38
N ARG A 772 17.42 -41.45 34.01
CA ARG A 772 16.57 -42.39 34.77
C ARG A 772 17.12 -43.81 34.79
N LEU A 773 17.65 -44.31 33.68
CA LEU A 773 18.31 -45.61 33.63
C LEU A 773 19.60 -45.62 34.48
N ILE A 774 20.37 -44.53 34.45
CA ILE A 774 21.53 -44.29 35.31
C ILE A 774 21.15 -44.33 36.79
N ASP A 775 20.03 -43.70 37.19
CA ASP A 775 19.55 -43.74 38.57
C ASP A 775 19.11 -45.16 38.99
N LEU A 776 18.43 -45.89 38.10
CA LEU A 776 18.04 -47.29 38.35
C LEU A 776 19.26 -48.20 38.58
N LEU A 777 20.30 -48.08 37.75
CA LEU A 777 21.56 -48.83 37.89
C LEU A 777 22.32 -48.46 39.17
N LYS A 778 22.33 -47.19 39.57
CA LYS A 778 22.93 -46.75 40.85
C LYS A 778 22.17 -47.26 42.06
N MET A 779 20.83 -47.24 41.99
CA MET A 779 19.97 -47.78 43.05
C MET A 779 20.24 -49.28 43.24
N PHE A 780 20.30 -50.06 42.15
CA PHE A 780 20.63 -51.48 42.21
C PHE A 780 21.99 -51.74 42.87
N ASN A 781 23.05 -51.01 42.45
CA ASN A 781 24.39 -51.20 42.99
C ASN A 781 24.47 -50.86 44.49
N SER A 782 23.99 -49.67 44.85
CA SER A 782 23.99 -49.16 46.22
C SER A 782 23.19 -50.07 47.16
N ARG A 783 22.00 -50.51 46.73
CA ARG A 783 21.15 -51.38 47.55
C ARG A 783 21.72 -52.80 47.65
N THR A 784 22.35 -53.32 46.60
CA THR A 784 23.07 -54.62 46.64
C THR A 784 24.22 -54.57 47.64
N CYS A 785 25.03 -53.50 47.63
CA CYS A 785 26.09 -53.27 48.62
C CYS A 785 25.53 -53.22 50.06
N GLN A 786 24.45 -52.47 50.31
CA GLN A 786 23.78 -52.41 51.61
C GLN A 786 23.28 -53.78 52.10
N LEU A 787 22.68 -54.58 51.22
CA LEU A 787 22.12 -55.88 51.56
C LEU A 787 23.22 -56.90 51.92
N LEU A 788 24.34 -56.88 51.21
CA LEU A 788 25.40 -57.90 51.31
C LEU A 788 26.57 -57.48 52.21
N ILE A 789 27.21 -56.34 51.91
CA ILE A 789 28.35 -55.81 52.67
C ILE A 789 27.85 -55.13 53.96
N GLY A 790 26.80 -54.31 53.85
CA GLY A 790 26.12 -53.67 54.98
C GLY A 790 25.28 -54.61 55.87
N ALA A 791 25.28 -55.91 55.57
CA ALA A 791 24.52 -56.96 56.26
C ALA A 791 22.99 -56.77 56.34
N GLY A 792 22.41 -55.84 55.56
CA GLY A 792 20.97 -55.51 55.57
C GLY A 792 20.06 -56.71 55.26
N ALA A 793 20.52 -57.66 54.45
CA ALA A 793 19.77 -58.88 54.12
C ALA A 793 19.50 -59.79 55.34
N ARG A 794 20.29 -59.67 56.43
CA ARG A 794 20.04 -60.40 57.68
C ARG A 794 18.83 -59.85 58.44
N GLN A 795 18.58 -58.55 58.34
CA GLN A 795 17.47 -57.86 59.00
C GLN A 795 16.19 -57.89 58.15
N LEU A 796 16.30 -57.62 56.85
CA LEU A 796 15.13 -57.50 55.95
C LEU A 796 14.59 -58.85 55.45
N VAL A 797 15.48 -59.76 55.04
CA VAL A 797 15.10 -61.06 54.42
C VAL A 797 15.07 -62.20 55.47
N GLY A 798 15.53 -61.95 56.69
CA GLY A 798 15.61 -62.95 57.76
C GLY A 798 16.70 -64.02 57.55
N LEU A 799 17.71 -63.75 56.71
CA LEU A 799 18.82 -64.67 56.47
C LEU A 799 19.74 -64.76 57.71
N LYS A 800 19.80 -65.96 58.33
CA LYS A 800 20.62 -66.22 59.53
C LYS A 800 22.10 -65.84 59.34
N THR A 801 22.67 -66.14 58.18
CA THR A 801 24.06 -65.82 57.80
C THR A 801 24.15 -65.53 56.31
N ILE A 802 24.99 -64.56 55.93
CA ILE A 802 25.37 -64.33 54.53
C ILE A 802 26.48 -65.33 54.20
N SER A 803 26.25 -66.20 53.21
CA SER A 803 27.22 -67.23 52.83
C SER A 803 28.22 -66.71 51.80
N THR A 804 29.38 -67.37 51.69
CA THR A 804 30.37 -67.09 50.62
C THR A 804 29.79 -67.34 49.23
N LYS A 805 28.88 -68.31 49.07
CA LYS A 805 28.14 -68.55 47.83
C LYS A 805 27.20 -67.38 47.47
N ASN A 806 26.58 -66.73 48.46
CA ASN A 806 25.72 -65.56 48.21
C ASN A 806 26.55 -64.38 47.69
N LEU A 807 27.75 -64.16 48.27
CA LEU A 807 28.68 -63.12 47.81
C LEU A 807 29.21 -63.42 46.39
N ALA A 808 29.52 -64.68 46.08
CA ALA A 808 29.97 -65.08 44.75
C ALA A 808 28.87 -64.93 43.67
N LEU A 809 27.63 -65.33 43.99
CA LEU A 809 26.46 -65.09 43.13
C LEU A 809 26.23 -63.59 42.90
N ALA A 810 26.41 -62.76 43.92
CA ALA A 810 26.30 -61.31 43.78
C ALA A 810 27.40 -60.71 42.90
N SER A 811 28.65 -61.15 43.06
CA SER A 811 29.77 -60.75 42.18
C SER A 811 29.46 -61.09 40.71
N ARG A 812 28.96 -62.31 40.43
CA ARG A 812 28.48 -62.71 39.09
C ARG A 812 27.35 -61.86 38.55
N CYS A 813 26.39 -61.55 39.41
CA CYS A 813 25.26 -60.69 39.10
C CYS A 813 25.70 -59.27 38.70
N LEU A 814 26.67 -58.69 39.41
CA LEU A 814 27.25 -57.39 39.06
C LEU A 814 28.05 -57.46 37.75
N GLN A 815 28.85 -58.51 37.56
CA GLN A 815 29.62 -58.72 36.32
C GLN A 815 28.71 -58.87 35.09
N LEU A 816 27.56 -59.53 35.22
CA LEU A 816 26.56 -59.59 34.15
C LEU A 816 25.98 -58.21 33.81
N VAL A 817 25.73 -57.34 34.81
CA VAL A 817 25.29 -55.96 34.54
C VAL A 817 26.39 -55.16 33.86
N VAL A 818 27.65 -55.33 34.26
CA VAL A 818 28.82 -54.72 33.60
C VAL A 818 28.92 -55.16 32.13
N PHE A 819 28.61 -56.42 31.80
CA PHE A 819 28.55 -56.90 30.42
C PHE A 819 27.48 -56.20 29.56
N PHE A 820 26.30 -55.89 30.12
CA PHE A 820 25.23 -55.19 29.38
C PHE A 820 25.41 -53.66 29.28
N ILE A 821 26.16 -53.02 30.18
CA ILE A 821 26.34 -51.55 30.16
C ILE A 821 26.93 -51.03 28.82
N PRO A 822 27.96 -51.64 28.21
CA PRO A 822 28.47 -51.23 26.90
C PRO A 822 27.44 -51.27 25.77
N GLN A 823 26.64 -52.34 25.70
CA GLN A 823 25.60 -52.52 24.67
C GLN A 823 24.52 -51.43 24.81
N VAL A 824 24.08 -51.16 26.04
CA VAL A 824 23.14 -50.07 26.35
C VAL A 824 23.75 -48.71 25.98
N LYS A 825 25.02 -48.47 26.32
CA LYS A 825 25.72 -47.22 25.97
C LYS A 825 25.71 -46.99 24.46
N GLU A 826 25.98 -48.02 23.65
CA GLU A 826 25.99 -47.93 22.19
C GLU A 826 24.62 -47.56 21.60
N HIS A 827 23.54 -48.20 22.07
CA HIS A 827 22.17 -47.88 21.65
C HIS A 827 21.78 -46.42 21.95
N PHE A 828 22.16 -45.92 23.13
CA PHE A 828 21.98 -44.50 23.47
C PHE A 828 22.87 -43.59 22.61
N GLU A 829 24.10 -43.99 22.28
CA GLU A 829 25.05 -43.22 21.47
C GLU A 829 24.59 -43.07 20.00
N GLN A 830 23.92 -44.09 19.45
CA GLN A 830 23.30 -44.02 18.12
C GLN A 830 22.04 -43.12 18.08
N THR A 831 21.31 -42.99 19.20
CA THR A 831 20.02 -42.28 19.25
C THR A 831 20.14 -40.85 19.82
N LEU A 832 21.23 -40.51 20.51
CA LEU A 832 21.41 -39.21 21.17
C LEU A 832 21.78 -38.08 20.18
N PRO A 833 21.13 -36.90 20.27
CA PRO A 833 21.62 -35.71 19.56
C PRO A 833 23.02 -35.31 20.03
N ALA A 834 23.91 -34.98 19.08
CA ALA A 834 25.34 -34.73 19.32
C ALA A 834 25.66 -33.73 20.47
N LYS A 835 24.73 -32.80 20.77
CA LYS A 835 24.83 -31.84 21.89
C LYS A 835 24.92 -32.52 23.27
N ASN A 836 24.32 -33.70 23.44
CA ASN A 836 24.18 -34.39 24.73
C ASN A 836 25.22 -35.50 24.97
N SER A 837 26.17 -35.70 24.03
CA SER A 837 27.19 -36.76 24.06
C SER A 837 28.02 -36.81 25.36
N ASN A 838 28.17 -35.68 26.06
CA ASN A 838 28.83 -35.63 27.37
C ASN A 838 28.16 -36.51 28.43
N MET A 839 26.85 -36.78 28.33
CA MET A 839 26.11 -37.62 29.29
C MET A 839 26.56 -39.09 29.26
N LEU A 840 27.13 -39.57 28.14
CA LEU A 840 27.69 -40.92 28.01
C LEU A 840 28.91 -41.16 28.94
N LYS A 841 29.55 -40.09 29.44
CA LYS A 841 30.59 -40.19 30.48
C LYS A 841 30.05 -40.80 31.79
N ASN A 842 28.75 -40.66 32.05
CA ASN A 842 28.12 -41.23 33.24
C ASN A 842 28.12 -42.76 33.22
N PHE A 843 28.00 -43.40 32.04
CA PHE A 843 28.15 -44.86 31.94
C PHE A 843 29.53 -45.32 32.38
N ARG A 844 30.61 -44.64 31.97
CA ARG A 844 31.98 -44.98 32.43
C ARG A 844 32.12 -44.88 33.94
N LYS A 845 31.49 -43.88 34.57
CA LYS A 845 31.47 -43.77 36.03
C LYS A 845 30.73 -44.95 36.66
N ILE A 846 29.56 -45.32 36.14
CA ILE A 846 28.77 -46.45 36.67
C ILE A 846 29.50 -47.78 36.49
N THR A 847 30.14 -48.03 35.34
CA THR A 847 30.97 -49.22 35.13
C THR A 847 32.03 -49.32 36.23
N LYS A 848 32.76 -48.23 36.48
CA LYS A 848 33.71 -48.18 37.59
C LYS A 848 33.06 -48.39 38.97
N ASP A 849 31.92 -47.73 39.25
CA ASP A 849 31.21 -47.89 40.52
C ASP A 849 30.75 -49.36 40.76
N TYR A 850 30.58 -50.16 39.70
CA TYR A 850 30.31 -51.61 39.76
C TYR A 850 31.61 -52.44 39.89
N ASP A 851 32.66 -52.12 39.14
CA ASP A 851 33.97 -52.78 39.23
C ASP A 851 34.59 -52.64 40.62
N ASP A 852 34.55 -51.43 41.20
CA ASP A 852 35.01 -51.14 42.56
C ASP A 852 34.25 -52.00 43.58
N HIS A 853 32.93 -52.19 43.42
CA HIS A 853 32.10 -53.05 44.29
C HIS A 853 32.39 -54.55 44.09
N ILE A 854 32.70 -54.99 42.88
CA ILE A 854 33.15 -56.37 42.61
C ILE A 854 34.47 -56.65 43.35
N GLU A 855 35.43 -55.72 43.32
CA GLU A 855 36.66 -55.85 44.10
C GLU A 855 36.43 -55.77 45.61
N GLU A 856 35.51 -54.94 46.11
CA GLU A 856 35.12 -54.96 47.53
C GLU A 856 34.59 -56.34 47.97
N ILE A 857 33.78 -57.00 47.14
CA ILE A 857 33.30 -58.37 47.41
C ILE A 857 34.47 -59.37 47.39
N ASN A 858 35.39 -59.26 46.44
CA ASN A 858 36.57 -60.12 46.35
C ASN A 858 37.49 -59.95 47.58
N LEU A 859 37.76 -58.71 48.00
CA LEU A 859 38.48 -58.38 49.24
C LEU A 859 37.74 -58.91 50.48
N LYS A 860 36.40 -58.87 50.49
CA LYS A 860 35.63 -59.43 51.61
C LYS A 860 35.72 -60.95 51.68
N LEU A 861 35.72 -61.65 50.55
CA LEU A 861 35.94 -63.11 50.48
C LEU A 861 37.34 -63.49 50.96
N ILE A 862 38.37 -62.73 50.55
CA ILE A 862 39.75 -62.91 51.05
C ILE A 862 39.79 -62.70 52.56
N SER A 863 39.25 -61.59 53.07
CA SER A 863 39.20 -61.30 54.51
C SER A 863 38.48 -62.38 55.34
N ILE A 864 37.41 -63.01 54.80
CA ILE A 864 36.75 -64.15 55.45
C ILE A 864 37.72 -65.35 55.56
N SER A 865 38.50 -65.62 54.51
CA SER A 865 39.52 -66.67 54.50
C SER A 865 40.70 -66.36 55.43
N GLU A 866 41.12 -65.10 55.52
CA GLU A 866 42.19 -64.65 56.42
C GLU A 866 41.79 -64.82 57.89
N ASN A 867 40.62 -64.32 58.29
CA ASN A 867 40.11 -64.47 59.65
C ASN A 867 39.94 -65.95 60.06
N MET A 868 39.47 -66.80 59.13
CA MET A 868 39.41 -68.26 59.34
C MET A 868 40.82 -68.84 59.55
N THR A 869 41.77 -68.45 58.71
CA THR A 869 43.16 -68.93 58.75
C THR A 869 43.86 -68.50 60.03
N GLU A 870 43.80 -67.23 60.40
CA GLU A 870 44.42 -66.67 61.62
C GLU A 870 43.87 -67.31 62.90
N SER A 871 42.55 -67.58 62.94
CA SER A 871 41.91 -68.28 64.08
C SER A 871 42.43 -69.71 64.29
N GLN A 872 42.82 -70.40 63.21
CA GLN A 872 43.45 -71.72 63.29
C GLN A 872 44.97 -71.62 63.55
N LEU A 873 45.68 -70.70 62.89
CA LEU A 873 47.13 -70.50 63.07
C LEU A 873 47.50 -69.99 64.47
N THR A 874 46.63 -69.23 65.14
CA THR A 874 46.84 -68.83 66.55
C THR A 874 46.94 -70.04 67.50
N LYS A 875 46.30 -71.16 67.13
CA LYS A 875 46.31 -72.44 67.86
C LYS A 875 47.34 -73.45 67.31
N TYR A 876 48.15 -73.04 66.34
CA TYR A 876 49.15 -73.90 65.71
C TYR A 876 50.40 -74.05 66.59
N GLU A 877 50.85 -75.29 66.72
CA GLU A 877 52.06 -75.72 67.41
C GLU A 877 52.74 -76.78 66.54
N VAL A 878 54.08 -76.73 66.42
CA VAL A 878 54.85 -77.67 65.60
C VAL A 878 55.09 -78.97 66.36
N LYS A 879 54.14 -79.90 66.29
CA LYS A 879 54.21 -81.23 66.93
C LYS A 879 53.57 -82.31 66.06
N ALA A 880 54.11 -83.52 66.13
CA ALA A 880 53.49 -84.70 65.51
C ALA A 880 52.10 -85.00 66.11
N PRO A 881 51.17 -85.62 65.36
CA PRO A 881 51.30 -86.17 64.01
C PRO A 881 51.14 -85.16 62.88
N MET A 882 51.84 -85.40 61.77
CA MET A 882 51.68 -84.66 60.51
C MET A 882 50.74 -85.40 59.54
N PRO A 883 49.90 -84.71 58.75
CA PRO A 883 49.68 -83.27 58.79
C PRO A 883 49.02 -82.83 60.11
N SER A 884 49.24 -81.60 60.54
CA SER A 884 48.67 -81.10 61.79
C SER A 884 47.15 -80.91 61.69
N GLN A 885 46.48 -80.92 62.85
CA GLN A 885 45.03 -80.69 62.89
C GLN A 885 44.63 -79.28 62.42
N CYS A 886 45.54 -78.31 62.56
CA CYS A 886 45.40 -76.96 62.02
C CYS A 886 45.38 -76.99 60.49
N PHE A 887 46.42 -77.54 59.85
CA PHE A 887 46.52 -77.62 58.39
C PHE A 887 45.39 -78.45 57.77
N ARG A 888 45.01 -79.58 58.37
CA ARG A 888 43.81 -80.35 57.96
C ARG A 888 42.53 -79.50 58.00
N THR A 889 42.36 -78.67 59.03
CA THR A 889 41.18 -77.80 59.16
C THR A 889 41.21 -76.69 58.13
N ILE A 890 42.34 -76.02 57.94
CA ILE A 890 42.51 -74.95 56.93
C ILE A 890 42.25 -75.50 55.53
N CYS A 891 42.90 -76.60 55.12
CA CYS A 891 42.69 -77.20 53.80
C CYS A 891 41.22 -77.63 53.60
N LYS A 892 40.56 -78.17 54.62
CA LYS A 892 39.14 -78.55 54.56
C LYS A 892 38.20 -77.34 54.43
N GLN A 893 38.52 -76.19 55.03
CA GLN A 893 37.72 -74.97 54.87
C GLN A 893 37.99 -74.27 53.53
N LEU A 894 39.24 -74.28 53.05
CA LEU A 894 39.61 -73.78 51.71
C LEU A 894 38.99 -74.62 50.59
N ALA A 895 38.95 -75.95 50.74
CA ALA A 895 38.25 -76.84 49.82
C ALA A 895 36.73 -76.57 49.79
N LYS A 896 36.10 -76.33 50.95
CA LYS A 896 34.69 -75.90 51.02
C LYS A 896 34.44 -74.52 50.42
N LEU A 897 35.39 -73.59 50.55
CA LEU A 897 35.34 -72.30 49.88
C LEU A 897 35.41 -72.48 48.37
N HIS A 898 36.34 -73.30 47.87
CA HIS A 898 36.50 -73.64 46.46
C HIS A 898 35.24 -74.29 45.88
N GLU A 899 34.69 -75.30 46.55
CA GLU A 899 33.43 -75.96 46.20
C GLU A 899 32.25 -74.97 46.09
N ALA A 900 32.16 -74.00 47.01
CA ALA A 900 31.14 -72.95 46.98
C ALA A 900 31.33 -71.94 45.83
N LEU A 901 32.55 -71.78 45.31
CA LEU A 901 32.90 -70.81 44.27
C LEU A 901 32.88 -71.39 42.85
N VAL A 902 33.38 -72.62 42.63
CA VAL A 902 33.53 -73.25 41.29
C VAL A 902 32.22 -73.34 40.51
N GLY A 903 31.08 -73.55 41.19
CA GLY A 903 29.77 -73.58 40.52
C GLY A 903 29.22 -72.19 40.13
N THR A 904 29.95 -71.11 40.40
CA THR A 904 29.50 -69.72 40.22
C THR A 904 30.53 -68.82 39.51
N LEU A 905 31.82 -68.92 39.82
CA LEU A 905 32.89 -68.10 39.22
C LEU A 905 33.71 -68.93 38.22
N PRO A 906 33.98 -68.43 37.01
CA PRO A 906 35.10 -68.82 36.16
C PRO A 906 36.42 -69.08 36.89
N LEU A 907 37.09 -70.11 36.38
CA LEU A 907 38.33 -70.66 36.94
C LEU A 907 39.49 -69.64 36.95
N SER A 908 39.47 -68.65 36.06
CA SER A 908 40.42 -67.53 36.03
C SER A 908 40.34 -66.66 37.30
N GLN A 909 39.14 -66.17 37.65
CA GLN A 909 38.91 -65.37 38.86
C GLN A 909 39.14 -66.20 40.13
N ILE A 910 38.75 -67.49 40.13
CA ILE A 910 39.05 -68.40 41.25
C ILE A 910 40.56 -68.53 41.44
N ARG A 911 41.33 -68.72 40.35
CA ARG A 911 42.79 -68.84 40.42
C ARG A 911 43.43 -67.58 41.01
N GLU A 912 43.00 -66.40 40.59
CA GLU A 912 43.50 -65.13 41.14
C GLU A 912 43.13 -64.95 42.63
N LEU A 913 41.87 -65.21 43.00
CA LEU A 913 41.39 -65.11 44.38
C LEU A 913 42.15 -66.08 45.30
N PHE A 914 42.37 -67.32 44.87
CA PHE A 914 43.17 -68.29 45.63
C PHE A 914 44.67 -67.97 45.62
N GLN A 915 45.20 -67.27 44.61
CA GLN A 915 46.57 -66.74 44.63
C GLN A 915 46.74 -65.67 45.72
N ARG A 916 45.79 -64.71 45.81
CA ARG A 916 45.77 -63.70 46.87
C ARG A 916 45.59 -64.34 48.26
N ILE A 917 44.70 -65.33 48.41
CA ILE A 917 44.55 -66.12 49.65
C ILE A 917 45.85 -66.86 50.01
N ASN A 918 46.51 -67.50 49.05
CA ASN A 918 47.77 -68.21 49.27
C ASN A 918 48.89 -67.26 49.75
N GLN A 919 49.03 -66.08 49.12
CA GLN A 919 49.98 -65.06 49.56
C GLN A 919 49.73 -64.63 51.02
N SER A 920 48.47 -64.38 51.39
CA SER A 920 48.11 -64.02 52.77
C SER A 920 48.32 -65.18 53.75
N PHE A 921 47.98 -66.42 53.37
CA PHE A 921 48.27 -67.62 54.16
C PHE A 921 49.78 -67.76 54.45
N MET A 922 50.63 -67.62 53.43
CA MET A 922 52.09 -67.74 53.60
C MET A 922 52.64 -66.63 54.51
N HIS A 923 52.11 -65.41 54.40
CA HIS A 923 52.48 -64.29 55.29
C HIS A 923 52.06 -64.52 56.76
N LEU A 924 50.81 -64.94 56.99
CA LEU A 924 50.28 -65.25 58.32
C LEU A 924 51.03 -66.44 58.97
N LEU A 925 51.38 -67.45 58.17
CA LEU A 925 52.17 -68.60 58.63
C LEU A 925 53.60 -68.17 58.98
N GLY A 926 54.27 -67.38 58.15
CA GLY A 926 55.61 -66.84 58.42
C GLY A 926 55.64 -66.05 59.74
N LYS A 927 54.68 -65.13 59.93
CA LYS A 927 54.50 -64.38 61.20
C LYS A 927 54.31 -65.30 62.41
N ARG A 928 53.56 -66.41 62.26
CA ARG A 928 53.36 -67.39 63.33
C ARG A 928 54.62 -68.21 63.62
N LEU A 929 55.40 -68.59 62.61
CA LEU A 929 56.65 -69.33 62.76
C LEU A 929 57.75 -68.47 63.41
N ALA A 930 57.82 -67.18 63.04
CA ALA A 930 58.68 -66.20 63.72
C ALA A 930 58.33 -66.07 65.21
N ALA A 931 57.03 -65.99 65.56
CA ALA A 931 56.57 -65.97 66.95
C ALA A 931 56.89 -67.27 67.72
N LEU A 932 56.90 -68.42 67.04
CA LEU A 932 57.31 -69.72 67.59
C LEU A 932 58.84 -69.94 67.56
N LYS A 933 59.63 -68.98 67.04
CA LYS A 933 61.09 -69.05 66.86
C LYS A 933 61.58 -70.23 66.01
N VAL A 934 60.77 -70.71 65.06
CA VAL A 934 61.17 -71.77 64.13
C VAL A 934 61.91 -71.15 62.95
N THR A 935 63.14 -71.58 62.71
CA THR A 935 63.98 -71.10 61.61
C THR A 935 64.15 -72.17 60.53
N ASN A 936 64.60 -71.78 59.33
CA ASN A 936 64.92 -72.70 58.25
C ASN A 936 66.33 -73.30 58.43
N ASP A 937 66.49 -74.09 59.49
CA ASP A 937 67.75 -74.71 59.93
C ASP A 937 67.92 -76.17 59.48
N GLY A 938 66.93 -76.73 58.78
CA GLY A 938 66.86 -78.16 58.45
C GLY A 938 66.57 -79.08 59.65
N GLY A 939 66.27 -78.51 60.82
CA GLY A 939 65.99 -79.24 62.05
C GLY A 939 64.65 -80.00 62.02
N PRO A 940 64.37 -80.84 63.03
CA PRO A 940 63.16 -81.66 63.07
C PRO A 940 61.86 -80.83 63.07
N GLN A 941 61.87 -79.63 63.66
CA GLN A 941 60.72 -78.71 63.58
C GLN A 941 60.53 -78.13 62.17
N CYS A 942 61.62 -77.79 61.47
CA CYS A 942 61.57 -77.35 60.08
C CYS A 942 61.03 -78.47 59.16
N GLY A 943 61.51 -79.71 59.33
CA GLY A 943 61.01 -80.88 58.58
C GLY A 943 59.53 -81.17 58.80
N LEU A 944 59.01 -80.98 60.02
CA LEU A 944 57.57 -81.08 60.31
C LEU A 944 56.77 -79.98 59.60
N VAL A 945 57.24 -78.71 59.62
CA VAL A 945 56.58 -77.60 58.91
C VAL A 945 56.59 -77.82 57.39
N ILE A 946 57.69 -78.36 56.84
CA ILE A 946 57.78 -78.73 55.42
C ILE A 946 56.76 -79.83 55.10
N SER A 947 56.58 -80.84 55.96
CA SER A 947 55.54 -81.86 55.77
C SER A 947 54.13 -81.25 55.70
N ASP A 948 53.79 -80.33 56.61
CA ASP A 948 52.51 -79.61 56.59
C ASP A 948 52.34 -78.73 55.33
N LEU A 949 53.41 -78.06 54.87
CA LEU A 949 53.42 -77.29 53.62
C LEU A 949 53.28 -78.16 52.36
N THR A 950 53.87 -79.35 52.32
CA THR A 950 53.67 -80.30 51.21
C THR A 950 52.23 -80.83 51.19
N PHE A 951 51.61 -81.07 52.34
CA PHE A 951 50.19 -81.41 52.43
C PHE A 951 49.28 -80.27 51.95
N TYR A 952 49.62 -79.02 52.28
CA TYR A 952 48.91 -77.83 51.79
C TYR A 952 49.01 -77.68 50.26
N SER A 953 50.22 -77.71 49.69
CA SER A 953 50.43 -77.63 48.24
C SER A 953 49.77 -78.79 47.50
N GLY A 954 49.89 -80.01 48.03
CA GLY A 954 49.20 -81.20 47.51
C GLY A 954 47.68 -81.02 47.50
N SER A 955 47.10 -80.44 48.56
CA SER A 955 45.66 -80.15 48.64
C SER A 955 45.22 -79.19 47.54
N PHE A 956 45.98 -78.12 47.25
CA PHE A 956 45.66 -77.18 46.17
C PHE A 956 45.69 -77.83 44.79
N ASN A 957 46.64 -78.74 44.53
CA ASN A 957 46.72 -79.46 43.26
C ASN A 957 45.56 -80.44 43.02
N THR A 958 44.79 -80.81 44.06
CA THR A 958 43.54 -81.60 43.89
C THR A 958 42.31 -80.77 43.52
N LEU A 959 42.41 -79.44 43.56
CA LEU A 959 41.29 -78.52 43.33
C LEU A 959 41.26 -78.03 41.88
N LYS A 960 40.16 -78.29 41.18
CA LYS A 960 39.94 -77.92 39.77
C LYS A 960 40.28 -76.44 39.52
N GLY A 961 41.20 -76.18 38.59
CA GLY A 961 41.64 -74.84 38.19
C GLY A 961 42.74 -74.21 39.08
N LEU A 962 43.20 -74.89 40.13
CA LEU A 962 44.28 -74.44 41.03
C LEU A 962 45.58 -75.25 40.88
N GLU A 963 45.66 -76.10 39.86
CA GLU A 963 46.85 -76.89 39.52
C GLU A 963 48.07 -75.98 39.31
N ASN A 964 49.19 -76.33 39.97
CA ASN A 964 50.44 -75.58 39.94
C ASN A 964 50.36 -74.12 40.44
N LEU A 965 49.37 -73.79 41.29
CA LEU A 965 49.28 -72.47 41.93
C LEU A 965 50.35 -72.29 43.03
N VAL A 966 50.64 -73.34 43.80
CA VAL A 966 51.56 -73.31 44.96
C VAL A 966 52.87 -74.02 44.59
N THR A 967 53.64 -73.40 43.69
CA THR A 967 54.93 -73.91 43.17
C THR A 967 56.14 -73.55 44.03
N SER A 968 56.05 -72.55 44.91
CA SER A 968 57.08 -72.23 45.90
C SER A 968 56.46 -71.95 47.25
N THR A 969 56.86 -72.75 48.25
CA THR A 969 56.51 -72.56 49.67
C THR A 969 57.62 -71.82 50.44
N ASN A 970 58.71 -71.41 49.79
CA ASN A 970 59.86 -70.81 50.44
C ASN A 970 59.57 -69.40 51.00
N ALA A 971 58.59 -68.70 50.42
CA ALA A 971 58.16 -67.36 50.85
C ALA A 971 57.68 -67.28 52.31
N VAL A 972 57.39 -68.42 52.95
CA VAL A 972 57.07 -68.52 54.39
C VAL A 972 58.25 -68.10 55.27
N TRP A 973 59.49 -68.33 54.82
CA TRP A 973 60.72 -68.09 55.58
C TRP A 973 61.31 -66.69 55.36
N ASP A 974 60.82 -65.95 54.38
CA ASP A 974 61.29 -64.59 54.05
C ASP A 974 60.68 -63.52 54.98
N VAL A 975 59.68 -63.87 55.78
CA VAL A 975 59.05 -63.00 56.79
C VAL A 975 59.93 -62.94 58.05
N ARG A 976 60.74 -61.89 58.16
CA ARG A 976 61.54 -61.55 59.36
C ARG A 976 60.75 -60.74 60.39
#